data_AF-A0A2B4RQI6-F1
#
_entry.id   AF-A0A2B4RQI6-F1
#
_cell.length_a   1.000
_cell.length_b   1.000
_cell.length_c   1.000
_cell.angle_alpha   90.00
_cell.angle_beta   90.00
_cell.angle_gamma   90.00
#
_symmetry.space_group_name_H-M   'P 1'
#
loop_
_entity.id
_entity.type
_entity.pdbx_description
1 polymer ?
#
loop_
_entity_poly.entity_id
_entity_poly.type
_entity_poly.pdbx_seq_one_letter_code
_entity_poly.pdbx_strand_id
1 'polypeptide(L)'
;MLAPYWSLTDTDDSFVIQGFSKVYYHVYSDSDPSSTPMLKRASSDTNKLLSTPLPTAFRASWVLVVTWKNLRPYQYPVNMANQGNTFQLVLITDGVYSFTMYNYPNNGLQWSAPIQRMYYRYYSKARGLPVVGWNAGDKGERKYNMPRSGTVNIETIDGIRGNADMVGKWFFRLEDSLGKLSARQECIDWFKAQPDPRFYTEYLEPCPCILRQARWDERFTVNWRDWPRMCGYAQFPSSAGWGQECCYSTNWQSWGALLVGSHGGGSAHRYHKLTKELRAKYDSSDVRGYQKCCVNSDLCDLYYRRRPSDDCGDYVVPEWSWLWGDPHFVTLDGKNYTFNGLGEYIMADARNGLFQLQARTKLAKGDGTATVFSAAAAKEGNSSVVQVELNDTGISVLVGGESFNYTSLSNESVTLNGSVAVAKPDNNSFLMVFSSGISVTVKAVSGALSIVLAAPKSFKNQTKGLLGTWNDDPEDDFLTPNGTVLPSSAKSKDIHYNFGLLWQVDNKSTLFTYKPGESLKTFENTSFVPMFLEDLSFPNDTLRKQAEEACQGDVNCLFDSASTKDVSMGASTKALSSTLEEESSSLKNYPPLFVTRLSQVNVTVNQSISVTVVAEDPNNDTLVFSVFGVLPRAAILQNTSNSVSVSWNGTNEQIELEFVVTDDQGAKAFLRPIINLCACHNDGVCLQSASNKNSTYGSNKMNVLECGCLNGYTGTFCESDLDACEANLNPCYPGVKCIDLPPPANISGYKCGPCPSGFTGDGSKCRDFDECSLGSNGGCSQVCINTPGSFTCDCTKGYLLNIDQKKCDDVDECIPVSDCMHKCENTNGGYHCSCDNFFKMDPSNPKNCLPDSPCQNDKHSCQHICYLGLNKVQQCACRRGYLLGGDGNTCKDIDECATNKDRCNHKCSNTEGSYTCSCVDGFRLDADNVTCIGLDKDEKPPPPAPAPTPRIPSLIEKRQAIIIAFKGMNLSQWTLPVEQVFKGAVADSVTNFCGESKHCITTRLRKRRALDYVLFTSDQVHLLPGYPERTTDLFQIRVAIYVQFPPGVATDSASALDKNILLTVIKTSREKLEKALNMTVVSLTIAFLDSSTESSFTETPKIDHEISKRYFIIGGATAGAILIIILCVLGCRRNCNSKRVTPEKRVANNEDGDFELHRIKGHFDDHQEEGKFYTNKQALHTDKEAI
;
A
#
# COMPACT_ATOMS: atom_id res chain seq x y z
N MET A 1 -8.65 -2.14 11.79
CA MET A 1 -8.98 -2.60 13.16
C MET A 1 -10.24 -1.89 13.64
N LEU A 2 -11.17 -2.62 14.29
CA LEU A 2 -12.47 -2.13 14.73
C LEU A 2 -12.67 -2.49 16.21
N ALA A 3 -13.17 -1.56 17.02
CA ALA A 3 -13.44 -1.75 18.44
C ALA A 3 -14.87 -1.25 18.77
N PRO A 4 -15.90 -2.11 18.62
CA PRO A 4 -17.28 -1.76 18.97
C PRO A 4 -17.51 -1.70 20.49
N TYR A 5 -16.81 -2.55 21.27
CA TYR A 5 -16.57 -2.38 22.71
C TYR A 5 -15.42 -3.34 23.09
N TRP A 6 -14.24 -2.79 23.37
CA TRP A 6 -13.03 -3.58 23.66
C TRP A 6 -12.78 -3.60 25.17
N SER A 7 -12.96 -4.76 25.81
CA SER A 7 -12.88 -4.94 27.27
C SER A 7 -12.59 -6.39 27.63
N LEU A 8 -11.94 -6.63 28.79
CA LEU A 8 -11.86 -7.97 29.38
C LEU A 8 -13.25 -8.46 29.80
N THR A 9 -13.57 -9.69 29.44
CA THR A 9 -14.85 -10.36 29.70
C THR A 9 -14.59 -11.77 30.25
N ASP A 10 -15.51 -12.29 31.05
CA ASP A 10 -15.46 -13.66 31.54
C ASP A 10 -15.99 -14.61 30.46
N THR A 11 -15.14 -15.53 30.00
CA THR A 11 -15.45 -16.50 28.94
C THR A 11 -16.17 -17.75 29.46
N ASP A 12 -16.02 -18.08 30.74
CA ASP A 12 -16.29 -19.44 31.22
C ASP A 12 -17.61 -19.46 31.97
N ASP A 13 -17.74 -18.69 33.05
CA ASP A 13 -18.96 -18.66 33.84
C ASP A 13 -20.09 -17.93 33.09
N SER A 14 -19.79 -16.81 32.43
CA SER A 14 -20.78 -15.95 31.79
C SER A 14 -21.27 -16.44 30.41
N PHE A 15 -20.45 -17.16 29.62
CA PHE A 15 -20.87 -17.74 28.34
C PHE A 15 -21.18 -19.25 28.40
N VAL A 16 -20.38 -20.05 29.12
CA VAL A 16 -20.49 -21.52 29.08
C VAL A 16 -21.35 -22.06 30.21
N ILE A 17 -21.10 -21.65 31.47
CA ILE A 17 -21.80 -22.22 32.65
C ILE A 17 -23.20 -21.64 32.80
N GLN A 18 -23.33 -20.31 32.87
CA GLN A 18 -24.62 -19.62 33.05
C GLN A 18 -25.30 -19.25 31.73
N GLY A 19 -24.56 -19.20 30.62
CA GLY A 19 -25.09 -18.83 29.31
C GLY A 19 -25.78 -17.45 29.28
N PHE A 20 -25.33 -16.52 30.12
CA PHE A 20 -25.90 -15.17 30.27
C PHE A 20 -25.46 -14.26 29.12
N SER A 21 -24.15 -14.23 28.85
CA SER A 21 -23.54 -13.53 27.73
C SER A 21 -23.64 -14.35 26.45
N LYS A 22 -23.95 -13.71 25.30
CA LYS A 22 -24.08 -14.38 23.99
C LYS A 22 -23.58 -13.49 22.86
N VAL A 23 -22.96 -14.09 21.85
CA VAL A 23 -22.63 -13.42 20.57
C VAL A 23 -23.42 -14.07 19.44
N TYR A 24 -23.98 -13.24 18.56
CA TYR A 24 -24.67 -13.64 17.34
C TYR A 24 -24.01 -12.96 16.16
N TYR A 25 -23.85 -13.65 15.02
CA TYR A 25 -23.45 -13.01 13.78
C TYR A 25 -24.24 -13.55 12.58
N HIS A 26 -24.33 -12.74 11.52
CA HIS A 26 -24.90 -13.17 10.24
C HIS A 26 -24.24 -12.41 9.08
N VAL A 27 -23.94 -13.12 8.00
CA VAL A 27 -23.37 -12.56 6.77
C VAL A 27 -24.46 -12.59 5.69
N TYR A 28 -24.62 -11.46 5.00
CA TYR A 28 -25.52 -11.28 3.87
C TYR A 28 -24.68 -10.95 2.64
N SER A 29 -24.93 -11.61 1.50
CA SER A 29 -24.19 -11.42 0.25
C SER A 29 -25.13 -11.41 -0.94
N ASP A 30 -24.81 -10.63 -1.96
CA ASP A 30 -25.41 -10.66 -3.30
C ASP A 30 -25.43 -12.04 -3.97
N SER A 31 -24.52 -12.94 -3.58
CA SER A 31 -24.51 -14.35 -3.99
C SER A 31 -25.66 -15.20 -3.40
N ASP A 32 -26.34 -14.72 -2.36
CA ASP A 32 -27.54 -15.32 -1.77
C ASP A 32 -28.79 -14.46 -2.06
N PRO A 33 -29.78 -14.95 -2.83
CA PRO A 33 -31.03 -14.24 -3.06
C PRO A 33 -31.79 -13.86 -1.77
N SER A 34 -31.68 -14.65 -0.69
CA SER A 34 -32.37 -14.38 0.58
C SER A 34 -31.87 -13.10 1.28
N SER A 35 -30.62 -12.73 1.03
CA SER A 35 -29.95 -11.53 1.56
C SER A 35 -30.46 -10.22 0.95
N THR A 36 -31.14 -10.27 -0.21
CA THR A 36 -31.60 -9.09 -0.97
C THR A 36 -32.30 -8.00 -0.13
N PRO A 37 -33.21 -8.30 0.82
CA PRO A 37 -33.86 -7.28 1.63
C PRO A 37 -32.89 -6.53 2.55
N MET A 38 -31.89 -7.23 3.11
CA MET A 38 -30.87 -6.63 3.98
C MET A 38 -29.91 -5.77 3.17
N LEU A 39 -29.47 -6.24 2.00
CA LEU A 39 -28.59 -5.47 1.10
C LEU A 39 -29.25 -4.18 0.61
N LYS A 40 -30.54 -4.24 0.23
CA LYS A 40 -31.33 -3.05 -0.11
C LYS A 40 -31.46 -2.08 1.06
N ARG A 41 -31.75 -2.59 2.27
CA ARG A 41 -31.81 -1.77 3.49
C ARG A 41 -30.47 -1.10 3.79
N ALA A 42 -29.38 -1.86 3.82
CA ALA A 42 -28.05 -1.35 4.12
C ALA A 42 -27.59 -0.31 3.08
N SER A 43 -27.94 -0.50 1.81
CA SER A 43 -27.76 0.51 0.76
C SER A 43 -28.53 1.80 1.06
N SER A 44 -29.80 1.69 1.48
CA SER A 44 -30.63 2.84 1.84
C SER A 44 -30.14 3.56 3.10
N ASP A 45 -29.75 2.81 4.14
CA ASP A 45 -29.24 3.35 5.40
C ASP A 45 -27.88 4.05 5.16
N THR A 46 -26.94 3.45 4.42
CA THR A 46 -25.67 4.12 4.01
C THR A 46 -25.91 5.40 3.23
N ASN A 47 -26.73 5.36 2.16
CA ASN A 47 -27.00 6.55 1.33
C ASN A 47 -27.71 7.68 2.10
N LYS A 48 -28.35 7.38 3.24
CA LYS A 48 -28.98 8.36 4.14
C LYS A 48 -28.03 8.91 5.22
N LEU A 49 -27.12 8.10 5.74
CA LEU A 49 -26.23 8.46 6.86
C LEU A 49 -24.87 9.05 6.41
N LEU A 50 -24.63 9.12 5.09
CA LEU A 50 -23.47 9.78 4.50
C LEU A 50 -23.56 11.31 4.66
N SER A 51 -22.59 11.89 5.38
CA SER A 51 -22.42 13.34 5.51
C SER A 51 -21.81 14.02 4.28
N THR A 52 -21.23 13.24 3.36
CA THR A 52 -20.74 13.70 2.05
C THR A 52 -21.21 12.73 0.96
N PRO A 53 -21.67 13.23 -0.21
CA PRO A 53 -22.11 12.37 -1.30
C PRO A 53 -20.91 11.63 -1.92
N LEU A 54 -21.12 10.37 -2.30
CA LEU A 54 -20.10 9.56 -2.97
C LEU A 54 -20.01 9.93 -4.48
N PRO A 55 -18.80 9.85 -5.08
CA PRO A 55 -18.62 10.04 -6.53
C PRO A 55 -19.44 9.09 -7.42
N THR A 56 -19.75 7.88 -6.95
CA THR A 56 -20.62 6.92 -7.64
C THR A 56 -21.68 6.36 -6.69
N ALA A 57 -22.79 5.84 -7.23
CA ALA A 57 -23.96 5.44 -6.44
C ALA A 57 -23.75 4.10 -5.71
N PHE A 58 -23.76 4.14 -4.38
CA PHE A 58 -23.51 2.97 -3.52
C PHE A 58 -24.65 1.95 -3.54
N ARG A 59 -24.30 0.66 -3.68
CA ARG A 59 -25.21 -0.50 -3.55
C ARG A 59 -24.48 -1.64 -2.86
N ALA A 60 -24.79 -1.88 -1.59
CA ALA A 60 -24.14 -2.93 -0.80
C ALA A 60 -24.28 -4.31 -1.46
N SER A 61 -23.16 -4.97 -1.73
CA SER A 61 -23.08 -6.37 -2.18
C SER A 61 -22.83 -7.31 -0.99
N TRP A 62 -22.26 -6.82 0.11
CA TRP A 62 -21.93 -7.62 1.28
C TRP A 62 -22.17 -6.86 2.60
N VAL A 63 -22.75 -7.55 3.58
CA VAL A 63 -23.03 -7.03 4.93
C VAL A 63 -22.75 -8.09 5.99
N LEU A 64 -22.04 -7.73 7.05
CA LEU A 64 -21.89 -8.55 8.26
C LEU A 64 -22.51 -7.82 9.45
N VAL A 65 -23.43 -8.48 10.15
CA VAL A 65 -23.98 -8.02 11.44
C VAL A 65 -23.39 -8.90 12.55
N VAL A 66 -22.87 -8.29 13.62
CA VAL A 66 -22.42 -8.98 14.84
C VAL A 66 -23.03 -8.31 16.06
N THR A 67 -23.66 -9.08 16.95
CA THR A 67 -24.35 -8.57 18.15
C THR A 67 -23.86 -9.29 19.38
N TRP A 68 -23.29 -8.54 20.32
CA TRP A 68 -22.97 -8.99 21.67
C TRP A 68 -24.15 -8.66 22.56
N LYS A 69 -24.61 -9.64 23.35
CA LYS A 69 -25.76 -9.52 24.24
C LYS A 69 -25.34 -9.90 25.66
N ASN A 70 -25.69 -9.06 26.62
CA ASN A 70 -25.47 -9.27 28.05
C ASN A 70 -24.02 -9.65 28.42
N LEU A 71 -23.03 -9.05 27.76
CA LEU A 71 -21.60 -9.25 28.00
C LEU A 71 -21.23 -8.82 29.43
N ARG A 72 -20.71 -9.72 30.26
CA ARG A 72 -20.25 -9.42 31.64
C ARG A 72 -18.76 -9.04 31.70
N PRO A 73 -18.31 -8.30 32.73
CA PRO A 73 -16.88 -8.07 32.97
C PRO A 73 -16.19 -9.35 33.44
N TYR A 74 -14.87 -9.43 33.25
CA TYR A 74 -14.05 -10.59 33.66
C TYR A 74 -14.13 -10.96 35.15
N GLN A 75 -14.43 -9.98 36.01
CA GLN A 75 -14.72 -10.19 37.43
C GLN A 75 -15.98 -9.40 37.75
N TYR A 76 -16.98 -10.03 38.38
CA TYR A 76 -18.21 -9.37 38.81
C TYR A 76 -18.52 -9.72 40.27
N PRO A 77 -18.71 -8.72 41.16
CA PRO A 77 -19.23 -8.98 42.50
C PRO A 77 -20.71 -9.40 42.43
N VAL A 78 -21.19 -10.13 43.44
CA VAL A 78 -22.57 -10.69 43.49
C VAL A 78 -23.64 -9.62 43.27
N ASN A 79 -23.41 -8.41 43.78
CA ASN A 79 -24.28 -7.24 43.63
C ASN A 79 -24.27 -6.59 42.22
N MET A 80 -23.57 -7.18 41.26
CA MET A 80 -23.57 -6.82 39.82
C MET A 80 -23.97 -8.01 38.91
N ALA A 81 -24.31 -9.19 39.45
CA ALA A 81 -24.55 -10.40 38.65
C ALA A 81 -25.64 -10.28 37.55
N ASN A 82 -26.58 -9.34 37.72
CA ASN A 82 -27.65 -9.07 36.76
C ASN A 82 -27.30 -8.00 35.70
N GLN A 83 -26.10 -7.42 35.73
CA GLN A 83 -25.67 -6.37 34.80
C GLN A 83 -24.93 -6.96 33.60
N GLY A 84 -25.13 -6.39 32.41
CA GLY A 84 -24.42 -6.82 31.20
C GLY A 84 -24.52 -5.84 30.04
N ASN A 85 -23.48 -5.82 29.21
CA ASN A 85 -23.35 -4.91 28.08
C ASN A 85 -23.86 -5.56 26.78
N THR A 86 -24.77 -4.87 26.09
CA THR A 86 -25.38 -5.29 24.82
C THR A 86 -25.11 -4.22 23.77
N PHE A 87 -24.53 -4.61 22.64
CA PHE A 87 -24.14 -3.72 21.55
C PHE A 87 -23.97 -4.49 20.23
N GLN A 88 -23.95 -3.78 19.10
CA GLN A 88 -23.89 -4.39 17.77
C GLN A 88 -22.94 -3.63 16.83
N LEU A 89 -22.21 -4.40 16.02
CA LEU A 89 -21.42 -3.97 14.87
C LEU A 89 -22.17 -4.34 13.59
N VAL A 90 -22.17 -3.45 12.60
CA VAL A 90 -22.55 -3.77 11.23
C VAL A 90 -21.45 -3.28 10.28
N LEU A 91 -20.96 -4.14 9.41
CA LEU A 91 -20.07 -3.80 8.29
C LEU A 91 -20.84 -3.89 6.98
N ILE A 92 -20.60 -2.95 6.06
CA ILE A 92 -21.32 -2.80 4.80
C ILE A 92 -20.31 -2.43 3.70
N THR A 93 -20.31 -3.14 2.57
CA THR A 93 -19.48 -2.78 1.40
C THR A 93 -20.16 -3.14 0.08
N ASP A 94 -19.73 -2.49 -1.00
CA ASP A 94 -20.01 -2.84 -2.39
C ASP A 94 -18.76 -3.36 -3.15
N GLY A 95 -17.62 -3.49 -2.46
CA GLY A 95 -16.32 -3.83 -3.04
C GLY A 95 -15.45 -2.64 -3.44
N VAL A 96 -15.97 -1.41 -3.42
CA VAL A 96 -15.23 -0.16 -3.67
C VAL A 96 -15.27 0.75 -2.45
N TYR A 97 -16.43 0.91 -1.84
CA TYR A 97 -16.68 1.69 -0.64
C TYR A 97 -16.93 0.78 0.56
N SER A 98 -16.48 1.18 1.74
CA SER A 98 -16.61 0.37 2.97
C SER A 98 -17.04 1.20 4.16
N PHE A 99 -18.02 0.70 4.91
CA PHE A 99 -18.64 1.38 6.04
C PHE A 99 -18.76 0.47 7.26
N THR A 100 -18.73 1.09 8.44
CA THR A 100 -19.04 0.44 9.72
C THR A 100 -20.07 1.25 10.51
N MET A 101 -20.96 0.56 11.20
CA MET A 101 -21.98 1.13 12.06
C MET A 101 -21.93 0.46 13.44
N TYR A 102 -21.80 1.24 14.50
CA TYR A 102 -21.89 0.76 15.89
C TYR A 102 -23.24 1.17 16.47
N ASN A 103 -23.96 0.21 17.05
CA ASN A 103 -25.29 0.36 17.61
C ASN A 103 -25.26 0.01 19.11
N TYR A 104 -25.43 1.01 19.96
CA TYR A 104 -25.65 0.87 21.40
C TYR A 104 -27.14 1.13 21.70
N PRO A 105 -27.90 0.15 22.21
CA PRO A 105 -29.27 0.38 22.66
C PRO A 105 -29.29 1.17 23.98
N ASN A 106 -30.40 1.88 24.25
CA ASN A 106 -30.58 2.65 25.48
C ASN A 106 -30.58 1.76 26.74
N ASN A 107 -29.82 2.16 27.77
CA ASN A 107 -29.43 1.34 28.92
C ASN A 107 -28.77 0.00 28.53
N GLY A 108 -28.11 0.00 27.37
CA GLY A 108 -27.47 -1.16 26.77
C GLY A 108 -26.10 -1.46 27.35
N LEU A 109 -25.38 -0.46 27.84
CA LEU A 109 -24.14 -0.64 28.59
C LEU A 109 -24.42 -0.29 30.06
N GLN A 110 -24.10 -1.24 30.93
CA GLN A 110 -24.47 -1.23 32.34
C GLN A 110 -23.24 -1.28 33.27
N TRP A 111 -22.06 -1.53 32.71
CA TRP A 111 -20.78 -1.48 33.42
C TRP A 111 -19.68 -0.86 32.55
N SER A 112 -18.72 -0.22 33.22
CA SER A 112 -17.47 0.33 32.66
C SER A 112 -16.22 -0.18 33.39
N ALA A 113 -16.38 -0.85 34.53
CA ALA A 113 -15.35 -1.42 35.38
C ALA A 113 -15.94 -2.61 36.19
N PRO A 114 -15.13 -3.53 36.74
CA PRO A 114 -15.60 -4.70 37.51
C PRO A 114 -16.07 -4.37 38.94
N ILE A 115 -16.70 -3.21 39.14
CA ILE A 115 -17.13 -2.71 40.46
C ILE A 115 -18.36 -1.81 40.33
N GLN A 116 -19.16 -1.66 41.39
CA GLN A 116 -20.35 -0.80 41.36
C GLN A 116 -20.01 0.66 41.09
N ARG A 117 -20.90 1.37 40.37
CA ARG A 117 -20.71 2.73 39.84
C ARG A 117 -20.24 3.76 40.87
N MET A 118 -20.69 3.68 42.13
CA MET A 118 -20.24 4.58 43.22
C MET A 118 -18.75 4.47 43.55
N TYR A 119 -18.10 3.37 43.17
CA TYR A 119 -16.68 3.10 43.38
C TYR A 119 -15.83 3.30 42.11
N TYR A 120 -16.39 3.78 41.00
CA TYR A 120 -15.63 4.08 39.77
C TYR A 120 -14.47 5.07 39.97
N ARG A 121 -14.48 5.86 41.06
CA ARG A 121 -13.35 6.73 41.45
C ARG A 121 -12.01 5.98 41.50
N TYR A 122 -11.99 4.74 42.00
CA TYR A 122 -10.77 3.92 42.11
C TYR A 122 -10.24 3.47 40.75
N TYR A 123 -11.15 3.21 39.79
CA TYR A 123 -10.81 2.77 38.44
C TYR A 123 -10.59 3.92 37.46
N SER A 124 -10.89 5.17 37.83
CA SER A 124 -10.78 6.37 36.98
C SER A 124 -9.39 6.64 36.36
N LYS A 125 -8.34 6.04 36.92
CA LYS A 125 -6.94 6.12 36.44
C LYS A 125 -6.35 4.75 36.05
N ALA A 126 -7.16 3.69 36.03
CA ALA A 126 -6.69 2.34 35.70
C ALA A 126 -6.35 2.20 34.21
N ARG A 127 -5.33 1.39 33.91
CA ARG A 127 -5.11 0.86 32.55
C ARG A 127 -6.11 -0.27 32.29
N GLY A 128 -6.46 -0.51 31.02
CA GLY A 128 -7.41 -1.57 30.63
C GLY A 128 -8.90 -1.19 30.69
N LEU A 129 -9.24 0.09 30.91
CA LEU A 129 -10.63 0.57 30.79
C LEU A 129 -11.18 0.39 29.36
N PRO A 130 -12.49 0.17 29.17
CA PRO A 130 -13.02 -0.21 27.87
C PRO A 130 -12.84 0.83 26.76
N VAL A 131 -12.39 0.38 25.59
CA VAL A 131 -12.07 1.22 24.43
C VAL A 131 -13.08 1.01 23.31
N VAL A 132 -13.53 2.11 22.71
CA VAL A 132 -14.40 2.15 21.53
C VAL A 132 -13.80 3.05 20.44
N GLY A 133 -13.90 2.63 19.19
CA GLY A 133 -13.33 3.36 18.05
C GLY A 133 -12.95 2.48 16.87
N TRP A 134 -12.14 3.02 15.95
CA TRP A 134 -11.56 2.28 14.83
C TRP A 134 -10.22 2.89 14.37
N ASN A 135 -9.44 2.12 13.61
CA ASN A 135 -8.16 2.51 13.03
C ASN A 135 -7.99 1.80 11.66
N ALA A 136 -7.62 2.52 10.60
CA ALA A 136 -7.46 1.99 9.25
C ALA A 136 -6.28 1.01 9.10
N GLY A 137 -5.25 1.12 9.96
CA GLY A 137 -4.01 0.34 9.87
C GLY A 137 -2.85 1.08 9.19
N ASP A 138 -3.06 2.33 8.75
CA ASP A 138 -2.09 3.20 8.09
C ASP A 138 -1.15 3.89 9.10
N LYS A 139 -0.44 3.10 9.91
CA LYS A 139 0.42 3.56 11.02
C LYS A 139 -0.30 4.46 12.04
N GLY A 140 -1.64 4.52 11.98
CA GLY A 140 -2.49 5.27 12.89
C GLY A 140 -2.78 6.71 12.44
N GLU A 141 -2.68 7.02 11.15
CA GLU A 141 -3.10 8.31 10.59
C GLU A 141 -4.63 8.44 10.58
N ARG A 142 -5.35 7.46 10.02
CA ARG A 142 -6.83 7.41 10.06
C ARG A 142 -7.31 6.54 11.21
N LYS A 143 -7.64 7.19 12.32
CA LYS A 143 -8.27 6.56 13.50
C LYS A 143 -9.32 7.47 14.11
N TYR A 144 -10.32 6.89 14.75
CA TYR A 144 -11.34 7.62 15.51
C TYR A 144 -11.60 6.93 16.84
N ASN A 145 -11.25 7.60 17.94
CA ASN A 145 -11.64 7.21 19.30
C ASN A 145 -12.93 7.93 19.63
N MET A 146 -13.97 7.22 20.07
CA MET A 146 -15.25 7.87 20.42
C MET A 146 -15.13 8.64 21.74
N PRO A 147 -16.03 9.61 22.02
CA PRO A 147 -16.11 10.25 23.33
C PRO A 147 -16.24 9.23 24.46
N ARG A 148 -15.58 9.51 25.60
CA ARG A 148 -15.55 8.65 26.81
C ARG A 148 -14.84 7.28 26.64
N SER A 149 -14.32 6.96 25.46
CA SER A 149 -13.46 5.79 25.21
C SER A 149 -12.24 5.77 26.15
N GLY A 150 -11.95 4.62 26.77
CA GLY A 150 -10.88 4.48 27.75
C GLY A 150 -11.17 5.14 29.11
N THR A 151 -12.44 5.41 29.44
CA THR A 151 -12.84 6.02 30.73
C THR A 151 -13.99 5.27 31.39
N VAL A 152 -14.11 5.37 32.72
CA VAL A 152 -15.22 4.80 33.51
C VAL A 152 -16.60 5.40 33.19
N ASN A 153 -16.70 6.40 32.31
CA ASN A 153 -17.96 6.96 31.85
C ASN A 153 -18.46 6.33 30.53
N ILE A 154 -17.74 5.35 29.97
CA ILE A 154 -18.05 4.79 28.64
C ILE A 154 -19.43 4.14 28.53
N GLU A 155 -19.98 3.59 29.62
CA GLU A 155 -21.37 3.09 29.66
C GLU A 155 -22.40 4.10 29.12
N THR A 156 -22.15 5.39 29.28
CA THR A 156 -23.09 6.46 28.87
C THR A 156 -23.02 6.85 27.39
N ILE A 157 -22.31 6.09 26.54
CA ILE A 157 -22.21 6.35 25.09
C ILE A 157 -23.51 6.02 24.33
N ASP A 158 -24.38 5.19 24.91
CA ASP A 158 -25.73 4.93 24.44
C ASP A 158 -26.61 6.19 24.45
N GLY A 159 -26.45 7.05 25.45
CA GLY A 159 -27.09 8.36 25.56
C GLY A 159 -26.41 9.46 24.74
N ILE A 160 -25.27 9.19 24.09
CA ILE A 160 -24.61 10.19 23.22
C ILE A 160 -25.23 10.16 21.83
N ARG A 161 -25.58 11.34 21.32
CA ARG A 161 -25.89 11.59 19.91
C ARG A 161 -24.60 11.44 19.10
N GLY A 162 -24.47 10.33 18.39
CA GLY A 162 -23.29 10.03 17.59
C GLY A 162 -23.23 10.81 16.28
N ASN A 163 -22.16 10.60 15.52
CA ASN A 163 -21.86 11.37 14.29
C ASN A 163 -22.90 11.18 13.15
N ALA A 164 -23.82 10.22 13.28
CA ALA A 164 -24.94 9.99 12.38
C ALA A 164 -26.22 10.79 12.75
N ASP A 165 -26.11 11.76 13.67
CA ASP A 165 -27.22 12.48 14.34
C ASP A 165 -28.21 11.58 15.09
N MET A 166 -27.78 10.37 15.45
CA MET A 166 -28.60 9.36 16.13
C MET A 166 -28.05 9.05 17.51
N VAL A 167 -28.93 8.98 18.51
CA VAL A 167 -28.59 8.60 19.89
C VAL A 167 -28.16 7.12 19.91
N GLY A 168 -27.01 6.85 20.54
CA GLY A 168 -26.43 5.51 20.65
C GLY A 168 -25.89 4.92 19.35
N LYS A 169 -25.78 5.71 18.27
CA LYS A 169 -25.44 5.19 16.94
C LYS A 169 -24.36 6.00 16.24
N TRP A 170 -23.40 5.29 15.68
CA TRP A 170 -22.22 5.86 15.04
C TRP A 170 -21.99 5.20 13.70
N PHE A 171 -21.68 5.98 12.66
CA PHE A 171 -21.55 5.50 11.28
C PHE A 171 -20.28 6.09 10.65
N PHE A 172 -19.37 5.24 10.16
CA PHE A 172 -18.09 5.67 9.61
C PHE A 172 -17.83 5.05 8.25
N ARG A 173 -17.28 5.86 7.35
CA ARG A 173 -16.58 5.39 6.15
C ARG A 173 -15.16 4.96 6.54
N LEU A 174 -14.72 3.81 6.03
CA LEU A 174 -13.43 3.18 6.37
C LEU A 174 -12.33 3.42 5.32
N GLU A 175 -12.68 3.99 4.16
CA GLU A 175 -11.78 4.23 3.04
C GLU A 175 -12.02 5.60 2.36
N ASP A 176 -11.15 5.95 1.42
CA ASP A 176 -11.04 7.25 0.76
C ASP A 176 -11.14 7.17 -0.79
N SER A 177 -11.68 6.06 -1.32
CA SER A 177 -11.83 5.83 -2.77
C SER A 177 -12.63 6.93 -3.48
N LEU A 178 -12.26 7.21 -4.74
CA LEU A 178 -12.98 8.11 -5.64
C LEU A 178 -14.02 7.37 -6.52
N GLY A 179 -14.44 6.16 -6.13
CA GLY A 179 -15.43 5.37 -6.90
C GLY A 179 -14.87 4.62 -8.09
N LYS A 180 -13.54 4.53 -8.21
CA LYS A 180 -12.87 3.61 -9.14
C LYS A 180 -12.70 2.26 -8.46
N LEU A 181 -12.89 1.18 -9.22
CA LEU A 181 -12.44 -0.15 -8.84
C LEU A 181 -10.93 -0.11 -8.58
N SER A 182 -10.44 -0.90 -7.62
CA SER A 182 -8.99 -1.10 -7.51
C SER A 182 -8.48 -1.80 -8.78
N ALA A 183 -7.26 -1.48 -9.22
CA ALA A 183 -6.68 -2.12 -10.40
C ALA A 183 -6.59 -3.66 -10.23
N ARG A 184 -6.39 -4.12 -8.99
CA ARG A 184 -6.44 -5.53 -8.60
C ARG A 184 -7.83 -6.15 -8.89
N GLN A 185 -8.91 -5.47 -8.52
CA GLN A 185 -10.27 -5.90 -8.84
C GLN A 185 -10.55 -5.84 -10.35
N GLU A 186 -10.11 -4.77 -11.02
CA GLU A 186 -10.23 -4.63 -12.48
C GLU A 186 -9.54 -5.74 -13.28
N CYS A 187 -8.44 -6.30 -12.76
CA CYS A 187 -7.77 -7.49 -13.29
C CYS A 187 -8.56 -8.78 -12.99
N ILE A 188 -9.04 -8.96 -11.75
CA ILE A 188 -9.83 -10.13 -11.35
C ILE A 188 -11.10 -10.28 -12.19
N ASP A 189 -11.80 -9.19 -12.47
CA ASP A 189 -13.04 -9.22 -13.26
C ASP A 189 -12.76 -9.47 -14.76
N TRP A 190 -11.64 -8.95 -15.29
CA TRP A 190 -11.16 -9.32 -16.62
C TRP A 190 -10.81 -10.82 -16.67
N PHE A 191 -10.10 -11.35 -15.66
CA PHE A 191 -9.68 -12.76 -15.59
C PHE A 191 -10.88 -13.72 -15.53
N LYS A 192 -11.96 -13.35 -14.84
CA LYS A 192 -13.22 -14.10 -14.81
C LYS A 192 -13.96 -14.06 -16.15
N ALA A 193 -13.87 -12.96 -16.90
CA ALA A 193 -14.52 -12.79 -18.20
C ALA A 193 -13.78 -13.44 -19.38
N GLN A 194 -12.52 -13.86 -19.20
CA GLN A 194 -11.76 -14.56 -20.25
C GLN A 194 -12.04 -16.09 -20.27
N PRO A 195 -12.03 -16.71 -21.47
CA PRO A 195 -12.15 -18.16 -21.62
C PRO A 195 -10.89 -18.90 -21.15
N ASP A 196 -10.94 -20.23 -21.13
CA ASP A 196 -9.77 -21.10 -20.98
C ASP A 196 -8.82 -20.91 -22.19
N PRO A 197 -7.49 -20.72 -21.99
CA PRO A 197 -6.56 -20.53 -23.10
C PRO A 197 -6.35 -21.78 -23.96
N ARG A 198 -6.51 -22.99 -23.39
CA ARG A 198 -6.14 -24.26 -24.05
C ARG A 198 -6.90 -24.52 -25.36
N PHE A 199 -8.11 -23.96 -25.49
CA PHE A 199 -8.93 -24.08 -26.70
C PHE A 199 -8.29 -23.42 -27.94
N TYR A 200 -7.37 -22.45 -27.75
CA TYR A 200 -6.83 -21.66 -28.85
C TYR A 200 -5.30 -21.64 -28.97
N THR A 201 -4.57 -22.02 -27.92
CA THR A 201 -3.10 -22.08 -27.95
C THR A 201 -2.55 -23.16 -28.88
N GLU A 202 -3.26 -24.28 -29.04
CA GLU A 202 -2.90 -25.41 -29.91
C GLU A 202 -2.84 -25.04 -31.42
N TYR A 203 -3.41 -23.90 -31.80
CA TYR A 203 -3.51 -23.43 -33.20
C TYR A 203 -2.81 -22.08 -33.41
N LEU A 204 -1.82 -21.76 -32.59
CA LEU A 204 -0.94 -20.60 -32.76
C LEU A 204 0.40 -21.05 -33.33
N GLU A 205 1.03 -20.18 -34.10
CA GLU A 205 2.38 -20.41 -34.62
C GLU A 205 3.37 -20.47 -33.43
N PRO A 206 4.10 -21.57 -33.20
CA PRO A 206 4.99 -21.71 -32.04
C PRO A 206 6.11 -20.68 -32.07
N CYS A 207 6.57 -20.22 -30.90
CA CYS A 207 7.58 -19.19 -30.81
C CYS A 207 8.98 -19.70 -31.20
N PRO A 208 9.75 -18.99 -32.02
CA PRO A 208 11.16 -19.28 -32.22
C PRO A 208 11.92 -19.27 -30.88
N CYS A 209 12.82 -20.23 -30.68
CA CYS A 209 13.53 -20.37 -29.40
C CYS A 209 14.54 -19.24 -29.13
N ILE A 210 15.06 -18.60 -30.19
CA ILE A 210 15.97 -17.44 -30.09
C ILE A 210 15.62 -16.30 -31.06
N LEU A 211 16.02 -15.09 -30.67
CA LEU A 211 15.86 -13.85 -31.44
C LEU A 211 16.55 -13.87 -32.82
N ARG A 212 17.51 -14.77 -33.06
CA ARG A 212 18.11 -15.00 -34.39
C ARG A 212 17.11 -15.69 -35.32
N GLN A 213 16.55 -16.82 -34.88
CA GLN A 213 15.48 -17.52 -35.59
C GLN A 213 14.29 -16.60 -35.84
N ALA A 214 13.85 -15.82 -34.85
CA ALA A 214 12.74 -14.88 -34.98
C ALA A 214 12.93 -13.72 -35.98
N ARG A 215 14.13 -13.53 -36.54
CA ARG A 215 14.44 -12.51 -37.57
C ARG A 215 14.62 -13.08 -38.98
N TRP A 216 14.70 -14.40 -39.09
CA TRP A 216 14.93 -15.13 -40.34
C TRP A 216 13.79 -16.11 -40.66
N ASP A 217 12.99 -16.49 -39.66
CA ASP A 217 11.67 -17.11 -39.86
C ASP A 217 10.62 -16.02 -40.14
N GLU A 218 10.37 -15.78 -41.43
CA GLU A 218 9.49 -14.74 -41.95
C GLU A 218 8.00 -14.91 -41.57
N ARG A 219 7.63 -16.02 -40.91
CA ARG A 219 6.33 -16.15 -40.21
C ARG A 219 6.20 -15.14 -39.07
N PHE A 220 7.31 -14.63 -38.55
CA PHE A 220 7.38 -13.67 -37.46
C PHE A 220 7.94 -12.31 -37.91
N THR A 221 7.52 -11.26 -37.23
CA THR A 221 7.93 -9.87 -37.50
C THR A 221 8.49 -9.23 -36.24
N VAL A 222 9.78 -8.89 -36.25
CA VAL A 222 10.49 -8.29 -35.10
C VAL A 222 10.68 -6.79 -35.33
N ASN A 223 10.02 -5.95 -34.52
CA ASN A 223 10.18 -4.50 -34.63
C ASN A 223 11.22 -3.97 -33.64
N TRP A 224 12.29 -3.35 -34.16
CA TRP A 224 13.35 -2.73 -33.36
C TRP A 224 12.90 -1.49 -32.59
N ARG A 225 11.75 -0.89 -32.94
CA ARG A 225 11.18 0.28 -32.27
C ARG A 225 10.55 -0.04 -30.90
N ASP A 226 10.27 -1.31 -30.61
CA ASP A 226 9.68 -1.77 -29.34
C ASP A 226 10.72 -1.82 -28.19
N TRP A 227 11.97 -1.43 -28.46
CA TRP A 227 13.06 -1.32 -27.49
C TRP A 227 12.65 -0.57 -26.20
N PRO A 228 12.90 -1.11 -24.99
CA PRO A 228 13.77 -2.26 -24.69
C PRO A 228 13.09 -3.64 -24.71
N ARG A 229 11.81 -3.77 -25.10
CA ARG A 229 11.10 -5.07 -25.16
C ARG A 229 11.15 -5.63 -26.59
N MET A 230 12.22 -6.36 -26.91
CA MET A 230 12.33 -7.01 -28.22
C MET A 230 11.35 -8.19 -28.33
N CYS A 231 10.34 -8.07 -29.20
CA CYS A 231 9.40 -9.16 -29.49
C CYS A 231 9.26 -9.38 -31.01
N GLY A 232 9.06 -10.64 -31.38
CA GLY A 232 8.50 -11.04 -32.66
C GLY A 232 6.99 -11.26 -32.53
N TYR A 233 6.24 -10.83 -33.54
CA TYR A 233 4.80 -11.09 -33.64
C TYR A 233 4.53 -11.97 -34.85
N ALA A 234 3.67 -12.99 -34.72
CA ALA A 234 3.21 -13.75 -35.87
C ALA A 234 2.61 -12.79 -36.92
N GLN A 235 2.98 -12.94 -38.19
CA GLN A 235 2.65 -11.99 -39.24
C GLN A 235 1.19 -12.10 -39.71
N PHE A 236 0.67 -13.33 -39.73
CA PHE A 236 -0.72 -13.66 -40.06
C PHE A 236 -1.49 -14.20 -38.83
N PRO A 237 -2.82 -14.07 -38.82
CA PRO A 237 -3.66 -14.70 -37.80
C PRO A 237 -3.76 -16.22 -37.99
N SER A 238 -4.09 -16.94 -36.92
CA SER A 238 -4.62 -18.31 -37.08
C SER A 238 -5.94 -18.31 -37.86
N SER A 239 -6.39 -19.50 -38.29
CA SER A 239 -7.68 -19.69 -38.99
C SER A 239 -8.91 -19.16 -38.23
N ALA A 240 -8.81 -18.98 -36.91
CA ALA A 240 -9.85 -18.44 -36.04
C ALA A 240 -9.61 -16.97 -35.61
N GLY A 241 -8.59 -16.29 -36.15
CA GLY A 241 -8.29 -14.89 -35.92
C GLY A 241 -7.38 -14.60 -34.72
N TRP A 242 -6.72 -15.63 -34.17
CA TRP A 242 -5.83 -15.53 -32.99
C TRP A 242 -4.42 -15.13 -33.41
N GLY A 243 -3.55 -14.76 -32.46
CA GLY A 243 -2.19 -14.31 -32.78
C GLY A 243 -1.17 -14.61 -31.69
N GLN A 244 0.11 -14.68 -32.08
CA GLN A 244 1.21 -14.93 -31.15
C GLN A 244 2.13 -13.72 -31.00
N GLU A 245 2.64 -13.52 -29.79
CA GLU A 245 3.75 -12.61 -29.45
C GLU A 245 4.82 -13.43 -28.73
N CYS A 246 6.07 -13.31 -29.17
CA CYS A 246 7.24 -14.01 -28.66
C CYS A 246 8.29 -12.97 -28.27
N CYS A 247 8.67 -12.89 -27.00
CA CYS A 247 9.57 -11.82 -26.53
C CYS A 247 10.91 -12.38 -26.06
N TYR A 248 11.98 -11.62 -26.24
CA TYR A 248 13.35 -12.09 -26.08
C TYR A 248 14.14 -11.19 -25.12
N SER A 249 15.06 -11.80 -24.36
CA SER A 249 15.85 -11.09 -23.36
C SER A 249 16.76 -10.04 -24.03
N THR A 250 16.70 -8.80 -23.53
CA THR A 250 17.60 -7.69 -23.90
C THR A 250 18.69 -7.44 -22.86
N ASN A 251 18.77 -8.28 -21.82
CA ASN A 251 19.92 -8.31 -20.90
C ASN A 251 21.14 -8.89 -21.60
N TRP A 252 22.34 -8.36 -21.35
CA TRP A 252 23.56 -8.78 -22.08
C TRP A 252 23.94 -10.25 -21.79
N GLN A 253 23.59 -10.75 -20.61
CA GLN A 253 23.86 -12.12 -20.16
C GLN A 253 23.09 -13.15 -21.00
N SER A 254 21.75 -13.04 -20.99
CA SER A 254 20.81 -13.95 -21.65
C SER A 254 20.33 -13.44 -23.02
N TRP A 255 21.06 -12.50 -23.64
CA TRP A 255 20.67 -11.78 -24.86
C TRP A 255 20.12 -12.72 -25.95
N GLY A 256 18.91 -12.42 -26.40
CA GLY A 256 18.25 -13.14 -27.50
C GLY A 256 17.56 -14.45 -27.12
N ALA A 257 17.68 -14.94 -25.88
CA ALA A 257 16.91 -16.09 -25.41
C ALA A 257 15.41 -15.77 -25.28
N LEU A 258 14.53 -16.72 -25.60
CA LEU A 258 13.07 -16.58 -25.45
C LEU A 258 12.67 -16.39 -23.98
N LEU A 259 11.87 -15.35 -23.72
CA LEU A 259 11.28 -15.05 -22.41
C LEU A 259 9.97 -15.83 -22.25
N VAL A 260 9.95 -16.79 -21.33
CA VAL A 260 8.76 -17.57 -20.98
C VAL A 260 8.17 -17.06 -19.67
N GLY A 261 6.87 -16.80 -19.65
CA GLY A 261 6.09 -16.49 -18.46
C GLY A 261 6.14 -15.05 -17.92
N SER A 262 5.69 -14.93 -16.66
CA SER A 262 5.58 -13.69 -15.89
C SER A 262 6.93 -13.34 -15.26
N HIS A 263 7.58 -12.19 -15.50
CA HIS A 263 7.17 -11.03 -16.29
C HIS A 263 8.06 -10.85 -17.53
N GLY A 264 7.50 -10.28 -18.59
CA GLY A 264 8.22 -9.88 -19.80
C GLY A 264 8.17 -10.89 -20.96
N GLY A 265 7.64 -12.08 -20.73
CA GLY A 265 7.43 -13.09 -21.75
C GLY A 265 6.53 -12.66 -22.91
N GLY A 266 6.52 -13.49 -23.95
CA GLY A 266 5.52 -13.42 -25.02
C GLY A 266 4.12 -13.78 -24.52
N SER A 267 3.07 -13.54 -25.32
CA SER A 267 1.71 -13.96 -24.93
C SER A 267 0.80 -14.34 -26.10
N ALA A 268 0.05 -15.43 -25.91
CA ALA A 268 -0.96 -15.96 -26.82
C ALA A 268 -2.19 -15.03 -26.86
N HIS A 269 -2.29 -14.22 -27.91
CA HIS A 269 -3.34 -13.21 -28.09
C HIS A 269 -4.62 -13.81 -28.67
N ARG A 270 -5.77 -13.39 -28.11
CA ARG A 270 -7.10 -13.85 -28.53
C ARG A 270 -7.56 -13.19 -29.84
N TYR A 271 -6.97 -12.06 -30.22
CA TYR A 271 -7.23 -11.41 -31.49
C TYR A 271 -5.91 -10.91 -32.11
N HIS A 272 -5.71 -11.16 -33.39
CA HIS A 272 -4.54 -10.69 -34.13
C HIS A 272 -4.60 -9.18 -34.45
N LYS A 273 -3.46 -8.58 -34.81
CA LYS A 273 -3.35 -7.13 -35.05
C LYS A 273 -3.54 -6.71 -36.51
N LEU A 274 -3.73 -7.66 -37.44
CA LEU A 274 -3.68 -7.43 -38.90
C LEU A 274 -4.78 -6.50 -39.43
N THR A 275 -6.06 -6.85 -39.25
CA THR A 275 -7.18 -6.02 -39.72
C THR A 275 -7.60 -5.00 -38.66
N LYS A 276 -8.32 -3.94 -39.05
CA LYS A 276 -8.80 -2.90 -38.11
C LYS A 276 -9.81 -3.47 -37.10
N GLU A 277 -10.63 -4.42 -37.56
CA GLU A 277 -11.70 -5.07 -36.80
C GLU A 277 -11.13 -6.05 -35.77
N LEU A 278 -10.06 -6.77 -36.12
CA LEU A 278 -9.32 -7.61 -35.17
C LEU A 278 -8.49 -6.76 -34.21
N ARG A 279 -7.81 -5.70 -34.68
CA ARG A 279 -7.04 -4.80 -33.82
C ARG A 279 -7.89 -4.13 -32.74
N ALA A 280 -9.09 -3.65 -33.07
CA ALA A 280 -10.00 -3.09 -32.05
C ALA A 280 -10.41 -4.11 -30.97
N LYS A 281 -10.51 -5.39 -31.32
CA LYS A 281 -10.76 -6.49 -30.35
C LYS A 281 -9.50 -6.82 -29.54
N TYR A 282 -8.33 -6.82 -30.18
CA TYR A 282 -7.02 -6.98 -29.53
C TYR A 282 -6.78 -5.91 -28.46
N ASP A 283 -6.97 -4.64 -28.81
CA ASP A 283 -6.74 -3.51 -27.90
C ASP A 283 -7.70 -3.57 -26.69
N SER A 284 -8.98 -3.87 -26.93
CA SER A 284 -10.01 -3.92 -25.89
C SER A 284 -10.00 -5.19 -25.02
N SER A 285 -9.46 -6.30 -25.54
CA SER A 285 -9.32 -7.58 -24.84
C SER A 285 -7.95 -7.72 -24.17
N ASP A 286 -6.88 -7.66 -24.94
CA ASP A 286 -5.58 -8.21 -24.57
C ASP A 286 -4.64 -7.12 -24.06
N VAL A 287 -4.48 -6.02 -24.80
CA VAL A 287 -3.73 -4.83 -24.32
C VAL A 287 -4.37 -4.28 -23.04
N ARG A 288 -5.70 -4.14 -23.01
CA ARG A 288 -6.41 -3.71 -21.80
C ARG A 288 -6.28 -4.71 -20.65
N GLY A 289 -6.20 -6.01 -20.94
CA GLY A 289 -5.92 -7.06 -19.95
C GLY A 289 -4.53 -6.89 -19.32
N TYR A 290 -3.50 -6.76 -20.16
CA TYR A 290 -2.12 -6.53 -19.73
C TYR A 290 -1.99 -5.23 -18.92
N GLN A 291 -2.61 -4.14 -19.37
CA GLN A 291 -2.64 -2.87 -18.63
C GLN A 291 -3.26 -3.02 -17.23
N LYS A 292 -4.42 -3.69 -17.11
CA LYS A 292 -5.07 -3.95 -15.81
C LYS A 292 -4.22 -4.82 -14.88
N CYS A 293 -3.70 -5.94 -15.40
CA CYS A 293 -3.08 -6.99 -14.59
C CYS A 293 -1.57 -6.82 -14.36
N CYS A 294 -0.82 -6.36 -15.36
CA CYS A 294 0.65 -6.30 -15.34
C CYS A 294 1.24 -4.89 -15.21
N VAL A 295 0.47 -3.84 -15.51
CA VAL A 295 0.95 -2.44 -15.40
C VAL A 295 0.33 -1.73 -14.20
N ASN A 296 -0.98 -1.87 -14.00
CA ASN A 296 -1.72 -1.16 -12.96
C ASN A 296 -1.85 -1.96 -11.64
N SER A 297 -1.53 -3.25 -11.62
CA SER A 297 -1.64 -4.11 -10.43
C SER A 297 -0.54 -5.17 -10.35
N ASP A 298 -0.47 -5.88 -9.24
CA ASP A 298 0.45 -6.98 -8.96
C ASP A 298 -0.13 -8.37 -9.32
N LEU A 299 -1.03 -8.44 -10.31
CA LEU A 299 -1.71 -9.68 -10.71
C LEU A 299 -1.36 -10.12 -12.14
N CYS A 300 -0.13 -9.88 -12.57
CA CYS A 300 0.32 -10.22 -13.92
C CYS A 300 0.20 -11.73 -14.21
N ASP A 301 0.37 -12.57 -13.20
CA ASP A 301 0.18 -14.03 -13.31
C ASP A 301 -1.26 -14.41 -13.72
N LEU A 302 -2.27 -13.60 -13.40
CA LEU A 302 -3.64 -13.82 -13.89
C LEU A 302 -3.78 -13.49 -15.37
N TYR A 303 -3.00 -12.54 -15.90
CA TYR A 303 -2.90 -12.32 -17.34
C TYR A 303 -2.29 -13.54 -18.02
N TYR A 304 -1.11 -14.00 -17.57
CA TYR A 304 -0.45 -15.16 -18.17
C TYR A 304 -1.25 -16.47 -18.03
N ARG A 305 -2.06 -16.65 -16.97
CA ARG A 305 -3.04 -17.77 -16.86
C ARG A 305 -4.18 -17.73 -17.90
N ARG A 306 -4.37 -16.62 -18.62
CA ARG A 306 -5.37 -16.45 -19.69
C ARG A 306 -4.75 -16.16 -21.06
N ARG A 307 -3.48 -15.75 -21.08
CA ARG A 307 -2.67 -15.36 -22.23
C ARG A 307 -1.25 -15.92 -22.02
N PRO A 308 -1.08 -17.25 -21.99
CA PRO A 308 0.21 -17.85 -21.69
C PRO A 308 1.26 -17.47 -22.73
N SER A 309 2.52 -17.42 -22.33
CA SER A 309 3.65 -17.50 -23.24
C SER A 309 3.74 -18.91 -23.81
N ASP A 310 4.17 -19.04 -25.05
CA ASP A 310 4.73 -20.30 -25.55
C ASP A 310 6.18 -20.49 -25.04
N ASP A 311 6.67 -21.73 -25.04
CA ASP A 311 8.02 -22.11 -24.57
C ASP A 311 8.93 -22.67 -25.68
N CYS A 312 8.51 -22.56 -26.94
CA CYS A 312 9.13 -23.13 -28.14
C CYS A 312 9.18 -24.67 -28.24
N GLY A 313 8.54 -25.42 -27.35
CA GLY A 313 8.57 -26.89 -27.37
C GLY A 313 8.07 -27.53 -28.69
N ASP A 314 7.11 -26.89 -29.37
CA ASP A 314 6.59 -27.31 -30.68
C ASP A 314 7.20 -26.54 -31.87
N TYR A 315 8.19 -25.67 -31.64
CA TYR A 315 8.81 -24.87 -32.70
C TYR A 315 9.71 -25.71 -33.61
N VAL A 316 9.45 -25.60 -34.91
CA VAL A 316 10.34 -26.11 -35.95
C VAL A 316 10.57 -25.01 -36.97
N VAL A 317 11.84 -24.78 -37.32
CA VAL A 317 12.24 -23.86 -38.40
C VAL A 317 11.57 -24.23 -39.73
N PRO A 318 11.28 -23.26 -40.61
CA PRO A 318 10.91 -23.56 -41.98
C PRO A 318 12.13 -24.13 -42.73
N GLU A 319 11.91 -25.09 -43.61
CA GLU A 319 12.98 -25.68 -44.42
C GLU A 319 13.32 -24.76 -45.61
N TRP A 320 14.60 -24.58 -45.87
CA TRP A 320 15.13 -23.61 -46.84
C TRP A 320 15.64 -24.33 -48.09
N SER A 321 15.09 -23.95 -49.24
CA SER A 321 15.48 -24.42 -50.56
C SER A 321 15.79 -23.21 -51.45
N TRP A 322 16.82 -23.28 -52.29
CA TRP A 322 17.26 -22.11 -53.07
C TRP A 322 17.70 -22.42 -54.51
N LEU A 323 17.62 -21.35 -55.30
CA LEU A 323 17.73 -21.29 -56.75
C LEU A 323 18.68 -20.13 -57.10
N TRP A 324 19.77 -20.37 -57.82
CA TRP A 324 20.80 -19.37 -58.13
C TRP A 324 21.72 -19.82 -59.27
N GLY A 325 22.72 -19.01 -59.65
CA GLY A 325 23.67 -19.36 -60.72
C GLY A 325 23.02 -19.57 -62.09
N ASP A 326 23.55 -20.51 -62.88
CA ASP A 326 23.03 -20.86 -64.20
C ASP A 326 22.36 -22.25 -64.29
N PRO A 327 21.05 -22.25 -64.09
CA PRO A 327 20.48 -22.29 -62.77
C PRO A 327 20.80 -23.61 -62.03
N HIS A 328 21.36 -23.46 -60.83
CA HIS A 328 21.51 -24.50 -59.80
C HIS A 328 20.32 -24.49 -58.84
N PHE A 329 20.06 -25.66 -58.27
CA PHE A 329 18.90 -25.99 -57.45
C PHE A 329 19.37 -26.75 -56.21
N VAL A 330 18.87 -26.39 -55.04
CA VAL A 330 18.85 -27.25 -53.85
C VAL A 330 17.39 -27.55 -53.53
N THR A 331 17.00 -28.82 -53.62
CA THR A 331 15.62 -29.28 -53.31
C THR A 331 15.29 -29.12 -51.82
N LEU A 332 14.03 -29.33 -51.47
CA LEU A 332 13.57 -29.31 -50.07
C LEU A 332 14.12 -30.47 -49.22
N ASP A 333 14.62 -31.55 -49.84
CA ASP A 333 15.36 -32.64 -49.18
C ASP A 333 16.89 -32.50 -49.31
N GLY A 334 17.38 -31.35 -49.82
CA GLY A 334 18.80 -31.00 -49.83
C GLY A 334 19.60 -31.49 -51.05
N LYS A 335 18.95 -32.03 -52.08
CA LYS A 335 19.61 -32.50 -53.31
C LYS A 335 20.08 -31.31 -54.16
N ASN A 336 21.40 -31.14 -54.29
CA ASN A 336 22.03 -30.15 -55.17
C ASN A 336 22.12 -30.69 -56.61
N TYR A 337 21.62 -29.93 -57.60
CA TYR A 337 21.75 -30.25 -59.03
C TYR A 337 21.63 -29.00 -59.94
N THR A 338 22.01 -29.14 -61.22
CA THR A 338 21.97 -28.07 -62.23
C THR A 338 20.92 -28.36 -63.32
N PHE A 339 20.12 -27.37 -63.74
CA PHE A 339 19.18 -27.51 -64.86
C PHE A 339 19.03 -26.24 -65.70
N ASN A 340 19.77 -26.17 -66.81
CA ASN A 340 19.69 -25.10 -67.79
C ASN A 340 18.50 -25.25 -68.76
N GLY A 341 17.27 -25.02 -68.27
CA GLY A 341 16.08 -24.85 -69.11
C GLY A 341 15.95 -23.42 -69.65
N LEU A 342 15.33 -23.23 -70.83
CA LEU A 342 15.01 -21.91 -71.42
C LEU A 342 13.50 -21.77 -71.63
N GLY A 343 12.82 -21.14 -70.67
CA GLY A 343 11.36 -21.01 -70.63
C GLY A 343 10.83 -20.61 -69.26
N GLU A 344 9.58 -20.99 -68.98
CA GLU A 344 8.90 -20.80 -67.69
C GLU A 344 8.63 -22.18 -67.07
N TYR A 345 9.00 -22.38 -65.80
CA TYR A 345 8.95 -23.69 -65.13
C TYR A 345 8.33 -23.61 -63.73
N ILE A 346 7.67 -24.68 -63.29
CA ILE A 346 7.11 -24.83 -61.94
C ILE A 346 8.25 -25.25 -61.00
N MET A 347 8.64 -24.34 -60.10
CA MET A 347 9.65 -24.62 -59.07
C MET A 347 9.04 -25.50 -57.97
N ALA A 348 7.87 -25.10 -57.46
CA ALA A 348 7.12 -25.85 -56.45
C ALA A 348 5.60 -25.68 -56.65
N ASP A 349 4.86 -26.79 -56.56
CA ASP A 349 3.42 -26.86 -56.33
C ASP A 349 3.23 -27.56 -54.97
N ALA A 350 2.54 -26.90 -54.04
CA ALA A 350 2.25 -27.43 -52.71
C ALA A 350 0.75 -27.61 -52.50
N ARG A 351 0.36 -28.79 -51.98
CA ARG A 351 -1.03 -29.27 -51.81
C ARG A 351 -1.89 -29.19 -53.08
N ASN A 352 -1.29 -29.47 -54.25
CA ASN A 352 -1.97 -29.47 -55.56
C ASN A 352 -2.60 -28.12 -55.93
N GLY A 353 -1.77 -27.07 -55.94
CA GLY A 353 -2.14 -25.73 -56.35
C GLY A 353 -2.69 -24.84 -55.24
N LEU A 354 -2.54 -25.21 -53.96
CA LEU A 354 -2.81 -24.26 -52.86
C LEU A 354 -1.76 -23.16 -52.86
N PHE A 355 -0.49 -23.52 -52.91
CA PHE A 355 0.61 -22.60 -53.17
C PHE A 355 1.35 -23.06 -54.43
N GLN A 356 1.82 -22.10 -55.23
CA GLN A 356 2.67 -22.39 -56.37
C GLN A 356 3.72 -21.29 -56.59
N LEU A 357 4.95 -21.71 -56.88
CA LEU A 357 6.08 -20.88 -57.29
C LEU A 357 6.52 -21.28 -58.70
N GLN A 358 6.63 -20.30 -59.59
CA GLN A 358 7.16 -20.44 -60.96
C GLN A 358 8.35 -19.51 -61.16
N ALA A 359 9.30 -19.89 -62.01
CA ALA A 359 10.38 -19.00 -62.44
C ALA A 359 10.59 -19.05 -63.96
N ARG A 360 10.98 -17.91 -64.53
CA ARG A 360 11.29 -17.70 -65.95
C ARG A 360 12.78 -17.55 -66.12
N THR A 361 13.40 -18.35 -66.98
CA THR A 361 14.80 -18.20 -67.38
C THR A 361 14.94 -17.37 -68.66
N LYS A 362 16.14 -16.80 -68.87
CA LYS A 362 16.59 -16.19 -70.13
C LYS A 362 18.03 -16.62 -70.41
N LEU A 363 18.53 -16.43 -71.63
CA LEU A 363 19.95 -16.64 -71.93
C LEU A 363 20.85 -15.76 -71.04
N ALA A 364 21.96 -16.32 -70.57
CA ALA A 364 22.98 -15.59 -69.79
C ALA A 364 23.60 -14.42 -70.59
N LYS A 365 24.22 -13.47 -69.90
CA LYS A 365 24.80 -12.27 -70.53
C LYS A 365 26.20 -12.56 -71.06
N GLY A 366 26.30 -12.73 -72.37
CA GLY A 366 27.51 -13.13 -73.09
C GLY A 366 27.14 -14.21 -74.12
N ASP A 367 28.06 -14.57 -75.03
CA ASP A 367 27.80 -15.58 -76.06
C ASP A 367 27.84 -17.03 -75.50
N GLY A 368 27.29 -17.25 -74.31
CA GLY A 368 27.32 -18.50 -73.55
C GLY A 368 26.28 -19.54 -74.00
N THR A 369 26.24 -20.66 -73.29
CA THR A 369 25.22 -21.74 -73.44
C THR A 369 24.40 -21.94 -72.16
N ALA A 370 24.47 -20.97 -71.26
CA ALA A 370 23.80 -20.90 -69.97
C ALA A 370 22.47 -20.13 -70.04
N THR A 371 21.57 -20.44 -69.10
CA THR A 371 20.38 -19.64 -68.78
C THR A 371 20.43 -19.16 -67.34
N VAL A 372 19.80 -18.01 -67.06
CA VAL A 372 19.73 -17.40 -65.73
C VAL A 372 18.29 -17.04 -65.40
N PHE A 373 17.91 -17.10 -64.12
CA PHE A 373 16.59 -16.65 -63.70
C PHE A 373 16.40 -15.14 -63.97
N SER A 374 15.24 -14.82 -64.52
CA SER A 374 14.89 -13.49 -65.05
C SER A 374 13.58 -12.94 -64.50
N ALA A 375 12.65 -13.83 -64.11
CA ALA A 375 11.50 -13.48 -63.29
C ALA A 375 11.11 -14.64 -62.38
N ALA A 376 10.41 -14.34 -61.30
CA ALA A 376 9.75 -15.29 -60.42
C ALA A 376 8.29 -14.86 -60.21
N ALA A 377 7.36 -15.80 -60.09
CA ALA A 377 5.96 -15.53 -59.81
C ALA A 377 5.40 -16.54 -58.80
N ALA A 378 4.71 -16.05 -57.76
CA ALA A 378 4.14 -16.90 -56.71
C ALA A 378 2.70 -16.49 -56.34
N LYS A 379 1.92 -17.47 -55.86
CA LYS A 379 0.53 -17.29 -55.45
C LYS A 379 0.13 -18.32 -54.38
N GLU A 380 -0.74 -17.92 -53.45
CA GLU A 380 -1.43 -18.83 -52.53
C GLU A 380 -2.95 -18.68 -52.63
N GLY A 381 -3.65 -19.71 -53.12
CA GLY A 381 -5.11 -19.79 -53.15
C GLY A 381 -5.79 -18.60 -53.82
N ASN A 382 -6.37 -17.71 -53.00
CA ASN A 382 -7.06 -16.48 -53.43
C ASN A 382 -6.20 -15.20 -53.27
N SER A 383 -4.89 -15.33 -52.98
CA SER A 383 -3.98 -14.19 -52.94
C SER A 383 -3.88 -13.50 -54.30
N SER A 384 -3.48 -12.22 -54.27
CA SER A 384 -2.88 -11.60 -55.46
C SER A 384 -1.65 -12.41 -55.88
N VAL A 385 -1.44 -12.59 -57.18
CA VAL A 385 -0.15 -13.09 -57.70
C VAL A 385 0.90 -12.01 -57.47
N VAL A 386 2.09 -12.41 -57.03
CA VAL A 386 3.25 -11.53 -56.89
C VAL A 386 4.32 -12.01 -57.87
N GLN A 387 4.72 -11.13 -58.78
CA GLN A 387 5.72 -11.39 -59.82
C GLN A 387 6.87 -10.38 -59.69
N VAL A 388 8.10 -10.87 -59.69
CA VAL A 388 9.33 -10.07 -59.64
C VAL A 388 10.09 -10.30 -60.95
N GLU A 389 10.35 -9.25 -61.72
CA GLU A 389 11.15 -9.28 -62.96
C GLU A 389 12.48 -8.55 -62.76
N LEU A 390 13.57 -9.12 -63.28
CA LEU A 390 14.88 -8.49 -63.36
C LEU A 390 14.92 -7.44 -64.50
N ASN A 391 15.44 -6.26 -64.21
CA ASN A 391 15.63 -5.17 -65.18
C ASN A 391 17.06 -4.62 -65.15
N ASP A 392 17.38 -3.67 -66.03
CA ASP A 392 18.74 -3.11 -66.16
C ASP A 392 19.23 -2.31 -64.94
N THR A 393 18.35 -1.98 -63.98
CA THR A 393 18.68 -1.22 -62.77
C THR A 393 18.47 -2.01 -61.47
N GLY A 394 18.13 -3.31 -61.53
CA GLY A 394 17.83 -4.15 -60.37
C GLY A 394 16.58 -5.01 -60.62
N ILE A 395 15.58 -4.90 -59.75
CA ILE A 395 14.30 -5.62 -59.88
C ILE A 395 13.11 -4.66 -60.06
N SER A 396 12.02 -5.21 -60.56
CA SER A 396 10.69 -4.58 -60.72
C SER A 396 9.64 -5.57 -60.26
N VAL A 397 8.57 -5.08 -59.62
CA VAL A 397 7.56 -5.92 -58.98
C VAL A 397 6.18 -5.63 -59.56
N LEU A 398 5.42 -6.69 -59.81
CA LEU A 398 4.04 -6.69 -60.25
C LEU A 398 3.19 -7.40 -59.18
N VAL A 399 2.07 -6.80 -58.79
CA VAL A 399 1.10 -7.40 -57.85
C VAL A 399 -0.27 -7.41 -58.50
N GLY A 400 -0.85 -8.60 -58.69
CA GLY A 400 -2.10 -8.77 -59.43
C GLY A 400 -2.04 -8.35 -60.91
N GLY A 401 -0.82 -8.21 -61.46
CA GLY A 401 -0.56 -7.70 -62.81
C GLY A 401 -0.29 -6.19 -62.89
N GLU A 402 -0.44 -5.43 -61.80
CA GLU A 402 -0.14 -3.99 -61.76
C GLU A 402 1.23 -3.68 -61.16
N SER A 403 1.90 -2.62 -61.63
CA SER A 403 3.25 -2.23 -61.20
C SER A 403 3.29 -1.72 -59.77
N PHE A 404 4.12 -2.34 -58.93
CA PHE A 404 4.20 -2.08 -57.49
C PHE A 404 5.52 -1.40 -57.09
N ASN A 405 5.43 -0.25 -56.43
CA ASN A 405 6.60 0.54 -56.03
C ASN A 405 7.28 0.02 -54.74
N TYR A 406 7.94 -1.13 -54.84
CA TYR A 406 8.68 -1.75 -53.74
C TYR A 406 9.81 -0.88 -53.15
N THR A 407 10.31 0.13 -53.89
CA THR A 407 11.39 1.00 -53.39
C THR A 407 11.02 1.72 -52.10
N SER A 408 9.71 1.97 -51.89
CA SER A 408 9.11 2.58 -50.70
C SER A 408 9.07 1.68 -49.46
N LEU A 409 9.26 0.36 -49.61
CA LEU A 409 9.30 -0.59 -48.49
C LEU A 409 10.63 -0.50 -47.73
N SER A 410 10.61 -0.91 -46.47
CA SER A 410 11.79 -1.26 -45.67
C SER A 410 11.83 -2.78 -45.43
N ASN A 411 12.69 -3.21 -44.51
CA ASN A 411 12.67 -4.55 -43.92
C ASN A 411 11.48 -4.79 -42.97
N GLU A 412 10.65 -3.79 -42.65
CA GLU A 412 9.39 -3.99 -41.92
C GLU A 412 8.30 -4.41 -42.94
N SER A 413 7.73 -5.62 -42.78
CA SER A 413 6.77 -6.19 -43.73
C SER A 413 5.42 -5.45 -43.75
N VAL A 414 4.86 -5.24 -44.94
CA VAL A 414 3.56 -4.60 -45.17
C VAL A 414 2.59 -5.58 -45.83
N THR A 415 1.40 -5.78 -45.26
CA THR A 415 0.41 -6.72 -45.83
C THR A 415 -0.44 -6.08 -46.93
N LEU A 416 -0.40 -6.69 -48.12
CA LEU A 416 -1.23 -6.36 -49.28
C LEU A 416 -2.53 -7.17 -49.21
N ASN A 417 -3.67 -6.48 -49.31
CA ASN A 417 -5.02 -7.07 -49.36
C ASN A 417 -5.35 -8.08 -48.22
N GLY A 418 -4.59 -8.07 -47.12
CA GLY A 418 -4.71 -9.01 -46.01
C GLY A 418 -4.26 -10.45 -46.30
N SER A 419 -3.67 -10.74 -47.46
CA SER A 419 -3.37 -12.12 -47.91
C SER A 419 -1.91 -12.40 -48.30
N VAL A 420 -1.10 -11.37 -48.55
CA VAL A 420 0.36 -11.50 -48.77
C VAL A 420 1.06 -10.38 -48.01
N ALA A 421 2.13 -10.67 -47.27
CA ALA A 421 3.00 -9.66 -46.69
C ALA A 421 4.25 -9.48 -47.54
N VAL A 422 4.72 -8.26 -47.72
CA VAL A 422 5.89 -7.95 -48.56
C VAL A 422 6.87 -7.04 -47.84
N ALA A 423 8.16 -7.24 -48.09
CA ALA A 423 9.24 -6.41 -47.54
C ALA A 423 10.39 -6.23 -48.56
N LYS A 424 11.30 -5.31 -48.25
CA LYS A 424 12.55 -5.09 -48.98
C LYS A 424 13.73 -5.19 -47.99
N PRO A 425 14.24 -6.40 -47.70
CA PRO A 425 15.37 -6.60 -46.78
C PRO A 425 16.63 -5.84 -47.20
N ASP A 426 17.13 -6.12 -48.41
CA ASP A 426 18.19 -5.41 -49.12
C ASP A 426 17.64 -4.59 -50.30
N ASN A 427 18.36 -3.54 -50.72
CA ASN A 427 18.00 -2.68 -51.86
C ASN A 427 17.65 -3.42 -53.16
N ASN A 428 18.30 -4.56 -53.44
CA ASN A 428 18.10 -5.38 -54.64
C ASN A 428 17.32 -6.68 -54.37
N SER A 429 16.53 -6.72 -53.28
CA SER A 429 15.76 -7.89 -52.88
C SER A 429 14.29 -7.56 -52.65
N PHE A 430 13.43 -8.58 -52.76
CA PHE A 430 12.02 -8.50 -52.45
C PHE A 430 11.57 -9.79 -51.76
N LEU A 431 11.02 -9.64 -50.56
CA LEU A 431 10.39 -10.71 -49.79
C LEU A 431 8.88 -10.70 -50.04
N MET A 432 8.30 -11.88 -50.21
CA MET A 432 6.86 -12.11 -50.12
C MET A 432 6.57 -13.29 -49.18
N VAL A 433 5.58 -13.16 -48.31
CA VAL A 433 5.16 -14.16 -47.33
C VAL A 433 3.65 -14.37 -47.43
N PHE A 434 3.23 -15.63 -47.39
CA PHE A 434 1.85 -16.05 -47.59
C PHE A 434 1.21 -16.54 -46.28
N SER A 435 -0.13 -16.65 -46.27
CA SER A 435 -0.90 -16.88 -45.05
C SER A 435 -0.71 -18.27 -44.43
N SER A 436 -0.16 -19.22 -45.18
CA SER A 436 0.26 -20.53 -44.65
C SER A 436 1.64 -20.56 -43.99
N GLY A 437 2.38 -19.45 -44.01
CA GLY A 437 3.74 -19.33 -43.49
C GLY A 437 4.85 -19.67 -44.49
N ILE A 438 4.53 -19.99 -45.75
CA ILE A 438 5.52 -20.06 -46.84
C ILE A 438 6.03 -18.63 -47.14
N SER A 439 7.35 -18.47 -47.30
CA SER A 439 7.95 -17.25 -47.84
C SER A 439 8.82 -17.50 -49.07
N VAL A 440 8.95 -16.47 -49.91
CA VAL A 440 9.82 -16.45 -51.09
C VAL A 440 10.62 -15.13 -51.08
N THR A 441 11.94 -15.24 -51.11
CA THR A 441 12.85 -14.09 -51.19
C THR A 441 13.54 -14.09 -52.54
N VAL A 442 13.35 -13.03 -53.33
CA VAL A 442 13.95 -12.85 -54.65
C VAL A 442 15.01 -11.76 -54.59
N LYS A 443 16.25 -12.05 -55.00
CA LYS A 443 17.41 -11.13 -54.88
C LYS A 443 18.20 -11.08 -56.19
N ALA A 444 18.43 -9.89 -56.73
CA ALA A 444 19.23 -9.72 -57.96
C ALA A 444 20.73 -9.72 -57.66
N VAL A 445 21.46 -10.65 -58.27
CA VAL A 445 22.91 -10.87 -58.10
C VAL A 445 23.55 -11.04 -59.48
N SER A 446 24.56 -10.23 -59.80
CA SER A 446 25.38 -10.30 -61.02
C SER A 446 24.65 -10.39 -62.37
N GLY A 447 23.39 -9.94 -62.44
CA GLY A 447 22.57 -9.96 -63.65
C GLY A 447 21.68 -11.21 -63.80
N ALA A 448 21.58 -12.02 -62.75
CA ALA A 448 20.60 -13.07 -62.54
C ALA A 448 19.70 -12.75 -61.33
N LEU A 449 18.61 -13.49 -61.16
CA LEU A 449 17.90 -13.60 -59.88
C LEU A 449 18.38 -14.83 -59.12
N SER A 450 18.52 -14.71 -57.81
CA SER A 450 18.38 -15.84 -56.89
C SER A 450 17.01 -15.80 -56.24
N ILE A 451 16.46 -16.97 -55.94
CA ILE A 451 15.16 -17.18 -55.31
C ILE A 451 15.37 -18.17 -54.16
N VAL A 452 14.99 -17.80 -52.95
CA VAL A 452 14.94 -18.69 -51.78
C VAL A 452 13.48 -18.96 -51.44
N LEU A 453 13.11 -20.21 -51.24
CA LEU A 453 11.82 -20.68 -50.75
C LEU A 453 12.02 -21.18 -49.31
N ALA A 454 11.23 -20.67 -48.36
CA ALA A 454 11.14 -21.22 -47.01
C ALA A 454 9.76 -21.86 -46.80
N ALA A 455 9.72 -23.14 -46.45
CA ALA A 455 8.48 -23.92 -46.32
C ALA A 455 8.28 -24.43 -44.86
N PRO A 456 7.15 -24.14 -44.20
CA PRO A 456 6.89 -24.68 -42.87
C PRO A 456 6.47 -26.16 -42.93
N LYS A 457 6.85 -26.93 -41.90
CA LYS A 457 6.67 -28.40 -41.77
C LYS A 457 5.26 -28.93 -42.09
N SER A 458 4.24 -28.09 -42.04
CA SER A 458 2.86 -28.41 -42.42
C SER A 458 2.68 -28.77 -43.92
N PHE A 459 3.66 -28.48 -44.78
CA PHE A 459 3.68 -28.86 -46.21
C PHE A 459 4.53 -30.08 -46.55
N LYS A 460 5.15 -30.72 -45.57
CA LYS A 460 5.93 -31.94 -45.77
C LYS A 460 5.06 -33.08 -46.32
N ASN A 461 5.61 -33.91 -47.20
CA ASN A 461 4.93 -34.93 -48.01
C ASN A 461 3.82 -34.39 -48.93
N GLN A 462 3.83 -33.08 -49.24
CA GLN A 462 2.76 -32.40 -50.01
C GLN A 462 3.30 -31.45 -51.10
N THR A 463 4.60 -31.50 -51.43
CA THR A 463 5.23 -30.71 -52.50
C THR A 463 5.56 -31.57 -53.73
N LYS A 464 5.78 -30.92 -54.87
CA LYS A 464 6.31 -31.47 -56.13
C LYS A 464 6.78 -30.33 -57.02
N GLY A 465 7.71 -30.59 -57.94
CA GLY A 465 8.24 -29.60 -58.88
C GLY A 465 9.73 -29.78 -59.08
N LEU A 466 10.43 -28.76 -59.60
CA LEU A 466 11.89 -28.76 -59.64
C LEU A 466 12.55 -28.69 -58.25
N LEU A 467 11.82 -28.26 -57.21
CA LEU A 467 12.29 -28.28 -55.81
C LEU A 467 11.94 -29.57 -55.06
N GLY A 468 11.41 -30.59 -55.75
CA GLY A 468 11.32 -31.94 -55.22
C GLY A 468 10.11 -32.23 -54.31
N THR A 469 10.21 -33.35 -53.57
CA THR A 469 9.06 -34.06 -52.97
C THR A 469 8.96 -33.99 -51.44
N TRP A 470 9.83 -33.21 -50.80
CA TRP A 470 9.94 -32.92 -49.36
C TRP A 470 9.41 -34.00 -48.42
N ASN A 471 10.19 -35.04 -48.20
CA ASN A 471 9.83 -36.22 -47.39
C ASN A 471 10.96 -36.79 -46.51
N ASP A 472 12.14 -36.14 -46.47
CA ASP A 472 13.45 -36.62 -45.97
C ASP A 472 14.19 -37.65 -46.86
N ASP A 473 13.77 -37.89 -48.10
CA ASP A 473 14.38 -38.86 -49.04
C ASP A 473 14.80 -38.21 -50.38
N PRO A 474 16.04 -37.67 -50.49
CA PRO A 474 16.55 -37.06 -51.73
C PRO A 474 16.79 -38.05 -52.88
N GLU A 475 16.41 -39.33 -52.74
CA GLU A 475 16.35 -40.27 -53.86
C GLU A 475 15.05 -40.21 -54.68
N ASP A 476 13.95 -39.63 -54.16
CA ASP A 476 12.68 -39.51 -54.90
C ASP A 476 12.38 -38.12 -55.49
N ASP A 477 13.17 -37.11 -55.11
CA ASP A 477 13.13 -35.70 -55.54
C ASP A 477 12.89 -35.48 -57.05
N PHE A 478 13.45 -36.34 -57.91
CA PHE A 478 13.27 -36.24 -59.36
C PHE A 478 11.96 -36.88 -59.85
N LEU A 479 10.85 -36.63 -59.15
CA LEU A 479 9.50 -37.03 -59.52
C LEU A 479 8.98 -36.19 -60.70
N THR A 480 8.64 -36.85 -61.82
CA THR A 480 8.02 -36.18 -62.97
C THR A 480 6.52 -35.91 -62.74
N PRO A 481 5.89 -34.97 -63.48
CA PRO A 481 4.44 -34.75 -63.43
C PRO A 481 3.58 -35.99 -63.75
N ASN A 482 4.16 -37.00 -64.42
CA ASN A 482 3.51 -38.27 -64.74
C ASN A 482 3.63 -39.32 -63.63
N GLY A 483 4.28 -39.01 -62.49
CA GLY A 483 4.46 -39.92 -61.36
C GLY A 483 5.62 -40.90 -61.50
N THR A 484 6.58 -40.64 -62.40
CA THR A 484 7.80 -41.47 -62.52
C THR A 484 8.96 -40.78 -61.80
N VAL A 485 9.68 -41.51 -60.94
CA VAL A 485 10.90 -41.02 -60.29
C VAL A 485 12.13 -41.33 -61.15
N LEU A 486 13.04 -40.38 -61.32
CA LEU A 486 14.40 -40.65 -61.79
C LEU A 486 15.34 -40.89 -60.58
N PRO A 487 16.35 -41.77 -60.69
CA PRO A 487 17.30 -41.99 -59.60
C PRO A 487 18.14 -40.72 -59.35
N SER A 488 18.52 -40.46 -58.10
CA SER A 488 19.29 -39.26 -57.74
C SER A 488 20.69 -39.22 -58.37
N SER A 489 21.19 -40.37 -58.84
CA SER A 489 22.44 -40.52 -59.60
C SER A 489 22.27 -40.37 -61.13
N ALA A 490 21.14 -39.83 -61.60
CA ALA A 490 20.93 -39.53 -63.01
C ALA A 490 21.93 -38.46 -63.50
N LYS A 491 22.31 -38.53 -64.78
CA LYS A 491 23.20 -37.55 -65.41
C LYS A 491 22.49 -36.21 -65.60
N SER A 492 23.23 -35.10 -65.62
CA SER A 492 22.64 -33.75 -65.83
C SER A 492 21.84 -33.68 -67.14
N LYS A 493 22.28 -34.42 -68.16
CA LYS A 493 21.56 -34.57 -69.43
C LYS A 493 20.23 -35.33 -69.30
N ASP A 494 20.20 -36.40 -68.51
CA ASP A 494 18.98 -37.19 -68.27
C ASP A 494 18.00 -36.42 -67.39
N ILE A 495 18.50 -35.74 -66.35
CA ILE A 495 17.73 -34.80 -65.51
C ILE A 495 17.10 -33.71 -66.37
N HIS A 496 17.85 -33.11 -67.30
CA HIS A 496 17.34 -32.05 -68.17
C HIS A 496 16.18 -32.53 -69.06
N TYR A 497 16.37 -33.60 -69.85
CA TYR A 497 15.35 -34.03 -70.83
C TYR A 497 14.18 -34.82 -70.23
N ASN A 498 14.43 -35.65 -69.21
CA ASN A 498 13.44 -36.61 -68.70
C ASN A 498 12.78 -36.18 -67.39
N PHE A 499 13.21 -35.07 -66.77
CA PHE A 499 12.59 -34.48 -65.58
C PHE A 499 12.36 -32.97 -65.74
N GLY A 500 13.44 -32.19 -65.95
CA GLY A 500 13.41 -30.73 -65.89
C GLY A 500 12.49 -30.08 -66.92
N LEU A 501 12.62 -30.48 -68.19
CA LEU A 501 11.74 -29.99 -69.26
C LEU A 501 10.27 -30.43 -69.12
N LEU A 502 9.96 -31.45 -68.32
CA LEU A 502 8.57 -31.88 -68.09
C LEU A 502 7.83 -30.94 -67.12
N TRP A 503 8.54 -30.18 -66.29
CA TRP A 503 7.98 -29.18 -65.36
C TRP A 503 7.77 -27.80 -66.00
N GLN A 504 7.84 -27.71 -67.33
CA GLN A 504 7.58 -26.47 -68.08
C GLN A 504 6.10 -26.05 -67.97
N VAL A 505 5.87 -24.76 -67.79
CA VAL A 505 4.54 -24.14 -67.59
C VAL A 505 3.73 -24.16 -68.90
N ASP A 506 2.40 -24.23 -68.78
CA ASP A 506 1.46 -24.13 -69.91
C ASP A 506 0.56 -22.89 -69.82
N ASN A 507 -0.17 -22.59 -70.91
CA ASN A 507 -1.09 -21.46 -71.02
C ASN A 507 -2.28 -21.48 -70.03
N LYS A 508 -2.48 -22.55 -69.24
CA LYS A 508 -3.53 -22.63 -68.20
C LYS A 508 -2.97 -22.50 -66.78
N SER A 509 -1.71 -22.89 -66.59
CA SER A 509 -1.01 -22.90 -65.32
C SER A 509 -0.18 -21.64 -65.08
N THR A 510 0.20 -20.89 -66.12
CA THR A 510 1.06 -19.71 -65.96
C THR A 510 0.53 -18.67 -64.96
N LEU A 511 1.40 -18.27 -64.02
CA LEU A 511 1.18 -17.16 -63.11
C LEU A 511 1.69 -15.82 -63.68
N PHE A 512 2.42 -15.84 -64.80
CA PHE A 512 3.08 -14.65 -65.32
C PHE A 512 2.12 -13.71 -66.05
N THR A 513 2.22 -12.43 -65.73
CA THR A 513 1.67 -11.33 -66.54
C THR A 513 2.69 -10.98 -67.63
N TYR A 514 2.22 -10.92 -68.88
CA TYR A 514 3.02 -10.64 -70.07
C TYR A 514 2.77 -9.20 -70.58
N LYS A 515 3.78 -8.56 -71.19
CA LYS A 515 3.62 -7.23 -71.81
C LYS A 515 2.91 -7.38 -73.18
N PRO A 516 2.33 -6.30 -73.76
CA PRO A 516 1.64 -6.37 -75.04
C PRO A 516 2.52 -6.92 -76.17
N GLY A 517 2.20 -8.12 -76.66
CA GLY A 517 2.97 -8.84 -77.69
C GLY A 517 3.90 -9.94 -77.15
N GLU A 518 4.11 -10.01 -75.83
CA GLU A 518 4.77 -11.14 -75.17
C GLU A 518 3.75 -12.27 -74.89
N SER A 519 4.26 -13.50 -74.77
CA SER A 519 3.52 -14.69 -74.31
C SER A 519 4.51 -15.74 -73.82
N LEU A 520 4.04 -16.88 -73.32
CA LEU A 520 4.89 -18.02 -72.94
C LEU A 520 5.85 -18.45 -74.08
N LYS A 521 5.37 -18.41 -75.33
CA LYS A 521 6.15 -18.69 -76.56
C LYS A 521 7.23 -17.65 -76.90
N THR A 522 7.27 -16.52 -76.19
CA THR A 522 8.33 -15.50 -76.33
C THR A 522 9.59 -15.88 -75.53
N PHE A 523 9.45 -16.75 -74.53
CA PHE A 523 10.53 -17.16 -73.63
C PHE A 523 10.93 -18.64 -73.80
N GLU A 524 10.02 -19.47 -74.32
CA GLU A 524 10.31 -20.85 -74.73
C GLU A 524 11.18 -20.93 -76.00
N ASN A 525 12.21 -21.78 -75.98
CA ASN A 525 12.93 -22.20 -77.20
C ASN A 525 13.29 -23.69 -77.13
N THR A 526 12.46 -24.54 -77.74
CA THR A 526 12.63 -26.01 -77.78
C THR A 526 13.83 -26.50 -78.61
N SER A 527 14.55 -25.60 -79.28
CA SER A 527 15.81 -25.90 -80.01
C SER A 527 17.06 -25.44 -79.27
N PHE A 528 16.92 -24.93 -78.03
CA PHE A 528 18.04 -24.65 -77.14
C PHE A 528 18.64 -25.96 -76.59
N VAL A 529 19.98 -26.03 -76.54
CA VAL A 529 20.72 -27.14 -75.93
C VAL A 529 21.82 -26.53 -75.06
N PRO A 530 21.82 -26.77 -73.74
CA PRO A 530 22.84 -26.22 -72.84
C PRO A 530 24.12 -27.06 -72.83
N MET A 531 25.15 -26.57 -72.13
CA MET A 531 26.23 -27.41 -71.63
C MET A 531 25.68 -28.36 -70.54
N PHE A 532 26.23 -29.58 -70.45
CA PHE A 532 25.95 -30.53 -69.37
C PHE A 532 27.19 -30.70 -68.49
N LEU A 533 27.01 -31.08 -67.22
CA LEU A 533 28.11 -31.17 -66.25
C LEU A 533 29.18 -32.19 -66.68
N GLU A 534 28.78 -33.24 -67.39
CA GLU A 534 29.67 -34.26 -67.95
C GLU A 534 30.49 -33.76 -69.17
N ASP A 535 30.03 -32.71 -69.84
CA ASP A 535 30.60 -32.12 -71.06
C ASP A 535 31.32 -30.77 -70.78
N LEU A 536 31.61 -30.48 -69.49
CA LEU A 536 32.20 -29.22 -69.01
C LEU A 536 33.49 -28.84 -69.76
N SER A 537 33.46 -27.72 -70.48
CA SER A 537 34.54 -27.30 -71.36
C SER A 537 34.70 -25.77 -71.42
N PHE A 538 35.92 -25.29 -71.22
CA PHE A 538 36.23 -23.87 -71.22
C PHE A 538 36.59 -23.35 -72.63
N PRO A 539 36.08 -22.18 -73.08
CA PRO A 539 36.41 -21.60 -74.39
C PRO A 539 37.90 -21.29 -74.62
N ASN A 540 38.69 -21.10 -73.55
CA ASN A 540 40.14 -20.93 -73.60
C ASN A 540 40.79 -21.18 -72.22
N ASP A 541 42.09 -21.48 -72.23
CA ASP A 541 42.88 -21.75 -71.02
C ASP A 541 43.04 -20.56 -70.06
N THR A 542 42.90 -19.32 -70.54
CA THR A 542 43.00 -18.12 -69.69
C THR A 542 41.79 -18.02 -68.78
N LEU A 543 40.59 -18.17 -69.33
CA LEU A 543 39.33 -18.19 -68.59
C LEU A 543 39.30 -19.36 -67.60
N ARG A 544 39.76 -20.54 -68.04
CA ARG A 544 39.86 -21.73 -67.18
C ARG A 544 40.70 -21.46 -65.93
N LYS A 545 41.90 -20.89 -66.08
CA LYS A 545 42.78 -20.56 -64.94
C LYS A 545 42.19 -19.51 -64.01
N GLN A 546 41.53 -18.50 -64.56
CA GLN A 546 40.84 -17.48 -63.76
C GLN A 546 39.67 -18.07 -62.96
N ALA A 547 38.92 -19.01 -63.55
CA ALA A 547 37.88 -19.77 -62.86
C ALA A 547 38.46 -20.72 -61.80
N GLU A 548 39.53 -21.46 -62.11
CA GLU A 548 40.23 -22.32 -61.13
C GLU A 548 40.71 -21.54 -59.91
N GLU A 549 41.27 -20.34 -60.11
CA GLU A 549 41.74 -19.43 -59.04
C GLU A 549 40.59 -18.85 -58.19
N ALA A 550 39.49 -18.42 -58.83
CA ALA A 550 38.33 -17.84 -58.14
C ALA A 550 37.47 -18.90 -57.42
N CYS A 551 37.20 -20.02 -58.08
CA CYS A 551 36.32 -21.08 -57.58
C CYS A 551 37.01 -22.02 -56.59
N GLN A 552 38.35 -22.18 -56.67
CA GLN A 552 39.14 -23.01 -55.76
C GLN A 552 38.68 -24.49 -55.70
N GLY A 553 38.17 -25.00 -56.83
CA GLY A 553 37.64 -26.36 -56.95
C GLY A 553 36.13 -26.51 -56.73
N ASP A 554 35.39 -25.43 -56.42
CA ASP A 554 33.93 -25.48 -56.39
C ASP A 554 33.34 -25.77 -57.78
N VAL A 555 32.52 -26.82 -57.87
CA VAL A 555 32.03 -27.36 -59.15
C VAL A 555 31.01 -26.43 -59.80
N ASN A 556 30.09 -25.85 -59.02
CA ASN A 556 29.04 -24.98 -59.54
C ASN A 556 29.67 -23.69 -60.10
N CYS A 557 30.53 -23.01 -59.33
CA CYS A 557 31.29 -21.85 -59.79
C CYS A 557 32.13 -22.10 -61.06
N LEU A 558 32.77 -23.29 -61.18
CA LEU A 558 33.52 -23.68 -62.37
C LEU A 558 32.59 -23.88 -63.57
N PHE A 559 31.40 -24.43 -63.35
CA PHE A 559 30.36 -24.59 -64.37
C PHE A 559 29.84 -23.24 -64.86
N ASP A 560 29.34 -22.36 -63.97
CA ASP A 560 28.93 -20.98 -64.28
C ASP A 560 29.98 -20.25 -65.12
N SER A 561 31.25 -20.33 -64.70
CA SER A 561 32.36 -19.63 -65.36
C SER A 561 32.62 -20.14 -66.79
N ALA A 562 32.35 -21.41 -67.08
CA ALA A 562 32.50 -21.99 -68.41
C ALA A 562 31.27 -21.77 -69.31
N SER A 563 30.07 -21.94 -68.74
CA SER A 563 28.78 -21.93 -69.44
C SER A 563 28.32 -20.52 -69.82
N THR A 564 28.46 -19.56 -68.89
CA THR A 564 28.16 -18.12 -69.08
C THR A 564 29.32 -17.39 -69.77
N LYS A 565 30.54 -17.91 -69.61
CA LYS A 565 31.83 -17.30 -69.99
C LYS A 565 32.26 -16.11 -69.12
N ASP A 566 31.67 -15.92 -67.93
CA ASP A 566 31.98 -14.85 -66.99
C ASP A 566 32.36 -15.40 -65.60
N VAL A 567 33.63 -15.24 -65.20
CA VAL A 567 34.16 -15.68 -63.89
C VAL A 567 33.53 -14.89 -62.74
N SER A 568 33.07 -13.66 -62.97
CA SER A 568 32.39 -12.87 -61.93
C SER A 568 31.01 -13.43 -61.59
N MET A 569 30.35 -14.13 -62.52
CA MET A 569 29.12 -14.86 -62.25
C MET A 569 29.39 -16.05 -61.32
N GLY A 570 30.30 -16.95 -61.70
CA GLY A 570 30.64 -18.12 -60.88
C GLY A 570 31.15 -17.76 -59.47
N ALA A 571 32.02 -16.74 -59.37
CA ALA A 571 32.48 -16.25 -58.07
C ALA A 571 31.34 -15.71 -57.19
N SER A 572 30.32 -15.10 -57.80
CA SER A 572 29.10 -14.66 -57.11
C SER A 572 28.22 -15.84 -56.69
N THR A 573 28.10 -16.86 -57.55
CA THR A 573 27.36 -18.10 -57.28
C THR A 573 27.94 -18.86 -56.08
N LYS A 574 29.27 -18.99 -56.00
CA LYS A 574 29.96 -19.59 -54.83
C LYS A 574 29.69 -18.79 -53.55
N ALA A 575 29.96 -17.48 -53.59
CA ALA A 575 29.82 -16.61 -52.41
C ALA A 575 28.37 -16.60 -51.87
N LEU A 576 27.38 -16.63 -52.76
CA LEU A 576 25.97 -16.71 -52.39
C LEU A 576 25.61 -18.07 -51.78
N SER A 577 26.07 -19.19 -52.35
CA SER A 577 25.81 -20.53 -51.80
C SER A 577 26.35 -20.64 -50.37
N SER A 578 27.62 -20.27 -50.16
CA SER A 578 28.24 -20.30 -48.82
C SER A 578 27.49 -19.41 -47.82
N THR A 579 26.98 -18.25 -48.25
CA THR A 579 26.17 -17.37 -47.38
C THR A 579 24.85 -18.05 -46.98
N LEU A 580 24.13 -18.66 -47.92
CA LEU A 580 22.85 -19.33 -47.67
C LEU A 580 23.02 -20.62 -46.84
N GLU A 581 24.10 -21.36 -47.06
CA GLU A 581 24.49 -22.53 -46.26
C GLU A 581 24.82 -22.15 -44.80
N GLU A 582 25.57 -21.06 -44.59
CA GLU A 582 25.84 -20.50 -43.26
C GLU A 582 24.55 -20.00 -42.57
N GLU A 583 23.69 -19.24 -43.25
CA GLU A 583 22.43 -18.73 -42.70
C GLU A 583 21.44 -19.88 -42.36
N SER A 584 21.29 -20.86 -43.25
CA SER A 584 20.42 -22.04 -43.02
C SER A 584 20.92 -22.92 -41.88
N SER A 585 22.24 -23.15 -41.78
CA SER A 585 22.83 -23.88 -40.65
C SER A 585 22.64 -23.12 -39.33
N SER A 586 22.83 -21.80 -39.36
CA SER A 586 22.67 -20.89 -38.21
C SER A 586 21.20 -20.74 -37.75
N LEU A 587 20.23 -21.05 -38.61
CA LEU A 587 18.82 -21.24 -38.25
C LEU A 587 18.56 -22.56 -37.51
N LYS A 588 19.15 -23.66 -38.00
CA LYS A 588 18.94 -25.05 -37.52
C LYS A 588 19.63 -25.36 -36.18
N ASN A 589 20.35 -24.40 -35.61
CA ASN A 589 20.82 -24.47 -34.23
C ASN A 589 19.73 -24.05 -33.22
N TYR A 590 19.41 -24.93 -32.27
CA TYR A 590 18.45 -24.69 -31.18
C TYR A 590 19.18 -24.44 -29.86
N PRO A 591 18.65 -23.61 -28.94
CA PRO A 591 19.30 -23.39 -27.65
C PRO A 591 19.17 -24.64 -26.74
N PRO A 592 20.10 -24.83 -25.79
CA PRO A 592 20.07 -25.98 -24.88
C PRO A 592 18.82 -26.00 -23.97
N LEU A 593 18.32 -27.18 -23.67
CA LEU A 593 17.08 -27.39 -22.93
C LEU A 593 17.33 -27.77 -21.47
N PHE A 594 16.67 -27.08 -20.53
CA PHE A 594 16.75 -27.41 -19.11
C PHE A 594 15.90 -28.63 -18.75
N VAL A 595 16.55 -29.78 -18.56
CA VAL A 595 15.93 -30.99 -17.99
C VAL A 595 15.38 -30.73 -16.58
N THR A 596 16.01 -29.83 -15.83
CA THR A 596 15.65 -29.53 -14.43
C THR A 596 14.50 -28.53 -14.31
N ARG A 597 13.31 -29.01 -13.93
CA ARG A 597 12.09 -28.21 -13.72
C ARG A 597 12.11 -27.43 -12.39
N LEU A 598 13.04 -26.49 -12.24
CA LEU A 598 13.19 -25.66 -11.03
C LEU A 598 12.40 -24.35 -11.12
N SER A 599 11.15 -24.36 -10.67
CA SER A 599 10.30 -23.14 -10.61
C SER A 599 10.51 -22.29 -9.36
N GLN A 600 10.96 -22.90 -8.25
CA GLN A 600 11.18 -22.22 -6.97
C GLN A 600 12.31 -22.85 -6.16
N VAL A 601 12.95 -22.05 -5.30
CA VAL A 601 14.01 -22.46 -4.36
C VAL A 601 13.65 -21.95 -2.97
N ASN A 602 13.49 -22.87 -2.01
CA ASN A 602 13.26 -22.51 -0.61
C ASN A 602 14.61 -22.33 0.11
N VAL A 603 14.76 -21.24 0.86
CA VAL A 603 16.02 -20.83 1.52
C VAL A 603 15.74 -20.63 3.00
N THR A 604 16.26 -21.50 3.88
CA THR A 604 16.15 -21.31 5.33
C THR A 604 17.38 -20.61 5.89
N VAL A 605 17.19 -19.58 6.70
CA VAL A 605 18.32 -18.89 7.37
C VAL A 605 19.10 -19.87 8.25
N ASN A 606 20.44 -19.76 8.23
CA ASN A 606 21.40 -20.63 8.93
C ASN A 606 21.45 -22.11 8.50
N GLN A 607 20.67 -22.56 7.51
CA GLN A 607 20.83 -23.89 6.90
C GLN A 607 21.72 -23.81 5.65
N SER A 608 22.32 -24.92 5.22
CA SER A 608 23.01 -25.01 3.93
C SER A 608 22.02 -25.37 2.81
N ILE A 609 22.05 -24.59 1.72
CA ILE A 609 21.25 -24.80 0.52
C ILE A 609 22.17 -25.22 -0.61
N SER A 610 21.73 -26.16 -1.43
CA SER A 610 22.35 -26.50 -2.70
C SER A 610 21.27 -26.61 -3.78
N VAL A 611 21.53 -25.97 -4.93
CA VAL A 611 20.64 -25.95 -6.10
C VAL A 611 21.44 -26.42 -7.30
N THR A 612 21.06 -27.55 -7.88
CA THR A 612 21.67 -28.10 -9.10
C THR A 612 20.70 -27.96 -10.26
N VAL A 613 21.20 -27.51 -11.41
CA VAL A 613 20.47 -27.37 -12.67
C VAL A 613 21.23 -28.11 -13.76
N VAL A 614 20.53 -29.03 -14.42
CA VAL A 614 21.00 -29.86 -15.54
C VAL A 614 20.35 -29.39 -16.84
N ALA A 615 21.12 -29.32 -17.92
CA ALA A 615 20.65 -29.08 -19.28
C ALA A 615 21.26 -30.08 -20.28
N GLU A 616 20.53 -30.32 -21.36
CA GLU A 616 20.89 -31.19 -22.48
C GLU A 616 20.68 -30.43 -23.79
N ASP A 617 21.43 -30.77 -24.83
CA ASP A 617 21.43 -30.01 -26.09
C ASP A 617 20.76 -30.79 -27.24
N PRO A 618 19.83 -30.19 -28.00
CA PRO A 618 19.19 -30.86 -29.14
C PRO A 618 20.13 -31.14 -30.32
N ASN A 619 21.15 -30.30 -30.51
CA ASN A 619 22.15 -30.40 -31.58
C ASN A 619 23.39 -31.21 -31.14
N ASN A 620 23.51 -31.50 -29.82
CA ASN A 620 24.65 -32.15 -29.16
C ASN A 620 25.92 -31.27 -29.14
N ASP A 621 25.75 -29.94 -29.06
CA ASP A 621 26.84 -28.97 -28.95
C ASP A 621 27.41 -28.87 -27.52
N THR A 622 28.56 -28.19 -27.35
CA THR A 622 29.22 -28.12 -26.03
C THR A 622 28.67 -27.02 -25.13
N LEU A 623 28.31 -27.39 -23.89
CA LEU A 623 27.54 -26.52 -22.98
C LEU A 623 28.42 -25.71 -22.02
N VAL A 624 28.16 -24.39 -21.99
CA VAL A 624 28.79 -23.43 -21.08
C VAL A 624 27.73 -22.88 -20.11
N PHE A 625 27.83 -23.29 -18.85
CA PHE A 625 26.96 -22.80 -17.77
C PHE A 625 27.52 -21.55 -17.09
N SER A 626 26.68 -20.54 -16.93
CA SER A 626 26.92 -19.31 -16.16
C SER A 626 25.78 -19.05 -15.17
N VAL A 627 26.08 -18.41 -14.04
CA VAL A 627 25.06 -17.99 -13.06
C VAL A 627 25.22 -16.50 -12.78
N PHE A 628 24.12 -15.77 -12.92
CA PHE A 628 24.03 -14.32 -12.76
C PHE A 628 22.95 -13.95 -11.74
N GLY A 629 22.75 -12.64 -11.55
CA GLY A 629 21.86 -12.08 -10.53
C GLY A 629 22.63 -11.60 -9.29
N VAL A 630 21.94 -11.51 -8.16
CA VAL A 630 22.53 -11.19 -6.86
C VAL A 630 22.87 -12.50 -6.15
N LEU A 631 24.08 -12.99 -6.40
CA LEU A 631 24.57 -14.24 -5.82
C LEU A 631 24.74 -14.13 -4.30
N PRO A 632 24.43 -15.18 -3.52
CA PRO A 632 24.65 -15.20 -2.07
C PRO A 632 26.13 -14.98 -1.71
N ARG A 633 26.39 -14.33 -0.56
CA ARG A 633 27.76 -14.25 -0.01
C ARG A 633 28.31 -15.65 0.26
N ALA A 634 29.56 -15.86 -0.16
CA ALA A 634 30.26 -17.14 -0.10
C ALA A 634 29.57 -18.31 -0.83
N ALA A 635 28.75 -18.02 -1.86
CA ALA A 635 28.23 -19.05 -2.75
C ALA A 635 29.37 -19.78 -3.49
N ILE A 636 29.34 -21.12 -3.44
CA ILE A 636 30.26 -22.02 -4.14
C ILE A 636 29.56 -22.52 -5.41
N LEU A 637 30.18 -22.27 -6.55
CA LEU A 637 29.77 -22.78 -7.86
C LEU A 637 30.57 -24.05 -8.19
N GLN A 638 29.90 -25.10 -8.65
CA GLN A 638 30.53 -26.28 -9.24
C GLN A 638 29.86 -26.62 -10.56
N ASN A 639 30.62 -26.58 -11.65
CA ASN A 639 30.16 -26.89 -13.01
C ASN A 639 30.69 -28.27 -13.44
N THR A 640 29.86 -29.01 -14.16
CA THR A 640 30.23 -30.18 -14.97
C THR A 640 30.00 -29.86 -16.45
N SER A 641 30.12 -30.84 -17.35
CA SER A 641 29.77 -30.69 -18.77
C SER A 641 28.27 -30.46 -19.02
N ASN A 642 27.38 -30.93 -18.13
CA ASN A 642 25.93 -30.94 -18.34
C ASN A 642 25.13 -30.32 -17.17
N SER A 643 25.81 -29.84 -16.12
CA SER A 643 25.14 -29.28 -14.95
C SER A 643 25.93 -28.19 -14.25
N VAL A 644 25.24 -27.21 -13.67
CA VAL A 644 25.79 -26.26 -12.70
C VAL A 644 25.10 -26.46 -11.35
N SER A 645 25.87 -26.40 -10.28
CA SER A 645 25.35 -26.36 -8.90
C SER A 645 25.86 -25.14 -8.15
N VAL A 646 24.97 -24.55 -7.36
CA VAL A 646 25.20 -23.38 -6.51
C VAL A 646 24.93 -23.80 -5.07
N SER A 647 25.88 -23.61 -4.16
CA SER A 647 25.69 -23.95 -2.74
C SER A 647 26.14 -22.81 -1.81
N TRP A 648 25.36 -22.55 -0.76
CA TRP A 648 25.59 -21.45 0.18
C TRP A 648 24.88 -21.71 1.51
N ASN A 649 25.23 -20.95 2.56
CA ASN A 649 24.46 -20.92 3.80
C ASN A 649 23.41 -19.81 3.72
N GLY A 650 22.15 -20.13 4.06
CA GLY A 650 21.02 -19.21 3.94
C GLY A 650 21.16 -17.98 4.85
N THR A 651 21.01 -16.81 4.25
CA THR A 651 21.01 -15.50 4.93
C THR A 651 19.70 -14.77 4.63
N ASN A 652 19.46 -13.66 5.32
CA ASN A 652 18.37 -12.73 5.04
C ASN A 652 18.73 -11.66 3.97
N GLU A 653 19.79 -11.90 3.20
CA GLU A 653 20.21 -11.00 2.12
C GLU A 653 19.36 -11.22 0.87
N GLN A 654 19.16 -10.18 0.06
CA GLN A 654 18.42 -10.33 -1.20
C GLN A 654 19.22 -11.21 -2.17
N ILE A 655 18.68 -12.39 -2.47
CA ILE A 655 19.26 -13.35 -3.42
C ILE A 655 18.43 -13.35 -4.70
N GLU A 656 19.12 -13.39 -5.84
CA GLU A 656 18.56 -13.50 -7.17
C GLU A 656 19.45 -14.45 -7.99
N LEU A 657 18.87 -15.52 -8.55
CA LEU A 657 19.58 -16.51 -9.36
C LEU A 657 19.02 -16.51 -10.78
N GLU A 658 19.88 -16.21 -11.75
CA GLU A 658 19.63 -16.43 -13.18
C GLU A 658 20.66 -17.43 -13.70
N PHE A 659 20.25 -18.67 -13.91
CA PHE A 659 21.04 -19.67 -14.61
C PHE A 659 20.97 -19.38 -16.11
N VAL A 660 22.11 -19.35 -16.79
CA VAL A 660 22.19 -19.25 -18.26
C VAL A 660 23.05 -20.40 -18.76
N VAL A 661 22.54 -21.12 -19.75
CA VAL A 661 23.31 -22.09 -20.52
C VAL A 661 23.47 -21.53 -21.93
N THR A 662 24.68 -21.61 -22.46
CA THR A 662 25.05 -21.23 -23.83
C THR A 662 25.68 -22.45 -24.48
N ASP A 663 25.38 -22.71 -25.75
CA ASP A 663 26.13 -23.64 -26.60
C ASP A 663 27.47 -23.00 -27.05
N ASP A 664 28.18 -23.62 -28.00
CA ASP A 664 29.34 -23.02 -28.66
C ASP A 664 28.99 -22.20 -29.92
N GLN A 665 27.77 -22.32 -30.45
CA GLN A 665 27.22 -21.55 -31.59
C GLN A 665 26.53 -20.20 -31.21
N GLY A 666 26.50 -19.86 -29.92
CA GLY A 666 25.98 -18.62 -29.35
C GLY A 666 24.47 -18.59 -29.03
N ALA A 667 23.70 -19.67 -29.16
CA ALA A 667 22.32 -19.73 -28.68
C ALA A 667 22.26 -19.95 -27.16
N LYS A 668 21.14 -19.51 -26.56
CA LYS A 668 21.02 -19.39 -25.09
C LYS A 668 19.63 -19.77 -24.60
N ALA A 669 19.61 -20.48 -23.49
CA ALA A 669 18.45 -20.59 -22.61
C ALA A 669 18.79 -20.05 -21.23
N PHE A 670 17.78 -19.60 -20.48
CA PHE A 670 17.94 -19.19 -19.08
C PHE A 670 16.83 -19.75 -18.19
N LEU A 671 17.12 -19.86 -16.90
CA LEU A 671 16.18 -20.34 -15.87
C LEU A 671 16.29 -19.44 -14.63
N ARG A 672 15.15 -18.90 -14.19
CA ARG A 672 15.04 -17.96 -13.05
C ARG A 672 14.01 -18.49 -12.04
N PRO A 673 14.44 -19.26 -11.01
CA PRO A 673 13.51 -19.75 -9.99
C PRO A 673 13.07 -18.64 -9.03
N ILE A 674 11.85 -18.74 -8.53
CA ILE A 674 11.34 -17.89 -7.45
C ILE A 674 12.03 -18.29 -6.14
N ILE A 675 12.75 -17.38 -5.50
CA ILE A 675 13.36 -17.62 -4.18
C ILE A 675 12.30 -17.42 -3.10
N ASN A 676 12.13 -18.39 -2.19
CA ASN A 676 11.27 -18.28 -1.01
C ASN A 676 12.14 -18.31 0.26
N LEU A 677 12.33 -17.18 0.92
CA LEU A 677 13.06 -17.07 2.18
C LEU A 677 12.20 -17.51 3.36
N CYS A 678 12.69 -18.49 4.09
CA CYS A 678 12.24 -18.86 5.42
C CYS A 678 13.17 -18.22 6.46
N ALA A 679 12.71 -17.10 7.04
CA ALA A 679 13.49 -16.25 7.96
C ALA A 679 13.17 -16.46 9.45
N CYS A 680 12.42 -17.51 9.80
CA CYS A 680 11.96 -17.70 11.18
C CYS A 680 13.12 -18.00 12.13
N HIS A 681 13.13 -17.30 13.25
CA HIS A 681 13.96 -17.57 14.41
C HIS A 681 13.26 -18.60 15.34
N ASN A 682 14.01 -19.12 16.31
CA ASN A 682 13.48 -19.92 17.41
C ASN A 682 12.59 -21.12 16.96
N ASP A 683 13.07 -21.84 15.93
CA ASP A 683 12.42 -23.01 15.31
C ASP A 683 10.98 -22.77 14.79
N GLY A 684 10.62 -21.52 14.51
CA GLY A 684 9.34 -21.15 13.89
C GLY A 684 9.13 -21.79 12.52
N VAL A 685 7.89 -22.21 12.23
CA VAL A 685 7.54 -22.96 11.02
C VAL A 685 7.09 -22.01 9.91
N CYS A 686 7.79 -22.01 8.77
CA CYS A 686 7.37 -21.21 7.62
C CYS A 686 6.08 -21.71 6.99
N LEU A 687 5.09 -20.83 6.92
CA LEU A 687 3.79 -21.07 6.33
C LEU A 687 3.77 -20.57 4.88
N GLN A 688 3.30 -21.41 3.96
CA GLN A 688 2.97 -20.98 2.60
C GLN A 688 1.61 -20.27 2.62
N SER A 689 1.62 -18.95 2.77
CA SER A 689 0.40 -18.15 2.86
C SER A 689 -0.46 -18.33 1.60
N ALA A 690 -1.70 -18.82 1.76
CA ALA A 690 -2.62 -19.12 0.66
C ALA A 690 -3.12 -17.88 -0.14
N SER A 691 -2.54 -16.70 0.10
CA SER A 691 -2.75 -15.50 -0.72
C SER A 691 -1.52 -14.60 -0.68
N ASN A 692 -0.76 -14.53 -1.78
CA ASN A 692 0.27 -13.51 -1.98
C ASN A 692 -0.39 -12.12 -1.95
N LYS A 693 -0.13 -11.36 -0.88
CA LYS A 693 -0.77 -10.06 -0.60
C LYS A 693 0.19 -8.89 -0.39
N ASN A 694 1.50 -9.13 -0.31
CA ASN A 694 2.55 -8.10 -0.25
C ASN A 694 3.57 -8.24 -1.40
N SER A 695 3.08 -8.70 -2.55
CA SER A 695 3.82 -8.82 -3.80
C SER A 695 3.96 -7.47 -4.51
N THR A 696 5.02 -6.71 -4.22
CA THR A 696 5.46 -5.64 -5.15
C THR A 696 6.27 -6.26 -6.30
N TYR A 697 5.57 -7.02 -7.16
CA TYR A 697 6.15 -7.61 -8.36
C TYR A 697 6.65 -6.50 -9.30
N GLY A 698 7.92 -6.62 -9.70
CA GLY A 698 8.68 -5.56 -10.36
C GLY A 698 10.15 -5.72 -9.98
N SER A 699 10.95 -6.18 -10.95
CA SER A 699 12.25 -6.85 -10.82
C SER A 699 12.23 -8.14 -9.97
N ASN A 700 13.25 -8.98 -10.17
CA ASN A 700 13.40 -10.29 -9.54
C ASN A 700 13.41 -10.16 -8.01
N LYS A 701 12.55 -10.91 -7.30
CA LYS A 701 12.41 -10.82 -5.84
C LYS A 701 12.18 -12.17 -5.17
N MET A 702 12.89 -12.30 -4.06
CA MET A 702 12.69 -13.28 -3.01
C MET A 702 11.37 -13.01 -2.27
N ASN A 703 10.46 -13.98 -2.22
CA ASN A 703 9.31 -13.96 -1.32
C ASN A 703 9.81 -14.23 0.10
N VAL A 704 9.42 -13.43 1.10
CA VAL A 704 9.64 -13.79 2.50
C VAL A 704 8.38 -14.48 3.02
N LEU A 705 8.53 -15.71 3.52
CA LEU A 705 7.44 -16.52 4.04
C LEU A 705 6.99 -16.05 5.43
N GLU A 706 5.73 -16.28 5.75
CA GLU A 706 5.10 -15.94 7.02
C GLU A 706 5.45 -16.99 8.10
N CYS A 707 5.79 -16.57 9.31
CA CYS A 707 6.27 -17.47 10.36
C CYS A 707 5.17 -17.88 11.34
N GLY A 708 4.89 -19.18 11.41
CA GLY A 708 4.11 -19.80 12.49
C GLY A 708 4.99 -20.05 13.70
N CYS A 709 4.93 -19.17 14.70
CA CYS A 709 5.80 -19.24 15.87
C CYS A 709 5.46 -20.39 16.82
N LEU A 710 6.50 -20.97 17.42
CA LEU A 710 6.35 -21.94 18.51
C LEU A 710 5.97 -21.24 19.82
N ASN A 711 5.51 -22.05 20.79
CA ASN A 711 5.09 -21.61 22.12
C ASN A 711 6.10 -20.66 22.78
N GLY A 712 5.69 -19.40 22.99
CA GLY A 712 6.48 -18.37 23.67
C GLY A 712 7.20 -17.37 22.76
N TYR A 713 7.02 -17.44 21.43
CA TYR A 713 7.63 -16.48 20.52
C TYR A 713 6.60 -15.66 19.73
N THR A 714 6.97 -14.43 19.40
CA THR A 714 6.16 -13.45 18.65
C THR A 714 7.04 -12.58 17.76
N GLY A 715 6.43 -11.66 17.01
CA GLY A 715 7.08 -10.85 15.98
C GLY A 715 6.82 -11.37 14.56
N THR A 716 7.44 -10.76 13.56
CA THR A 716 7.19 -11.11 12.14
C THR A 716 7.89 -12.40 11.73
N PHE A 717 8.98 -12.71 12.43
CA PHE A 717 9.90 -13.83 12.21
C PHE A 717 10.15 -14.64 13.48
N CYS A 718 9.26 -14.54 14.48
CA CYS A 718 9.42 -15.16 15.81
C CYS A 718 10.68 -14.68 16.56
N GLU A 719 11.10 -13.45 16.29
CA GLU A 719 12.31 -12.79 16.77
C GLU A 719 12.21 -12.26 18.21
N SER A 720 10.99 -12.12 18.74
CA SER A 720 10.70 -11.55 20.05
C SER A 720 10.11 -12.58 21.02
N ASP A 721 10.33 -12.34 22.31
CA ASP A 721 9.63 -13.02 23.41
C ASP A 721 8.13 -12.68 23.38
N LEU A 722 7.25 -13.65 23.60
CA LEU A 722 5.81 -13.43 23.67
C LEU A 722 5.44 -12.91 25.07
N ASP A 723 5.55 -11.59 25.27
CA ASP A 723 5.16 -10.93 26.52
C ASP A 723 3.70 -11.27 26.86
N ALA A 724 3.52 -12.22 27.78
CA ALA A 724 2.24 -12.73 28.20
C ALA A 724 1.53 -11.76 29.14
N CYS A 725 2.25 -10.78 29.70
CA CYS A 725 1.65 -9.66 30.40
C CYS A 725 1.01 -8.65 29.43
N GLU A 726 1.64 -8.30 28.31
CA GLU A 726 1.03 -7.42 27.29
C GLU A 726 -0.04 -8.16 26.47
N ALA A 727 0.22 -9.39 26.02
CA ALA A 727 -0.71 -10.19 25.21
C ALA A 727 -2.05 -10.44 25.91
N ASN A 728 -2.05 -10.63 27.23
CA ASN A 728 -3.28 -10.76 28.05
C ASN A 728 -3.74 -9.43 28.69
N LEU A 729 -3.34 -8.28 28.13
CA LEU A 729 -3.79 -6.93 28.52
C LEU A 729 -3.54 -6.57 30.01
N ASN A 730 -2.43 -7.04 30.57
CA ASN A 730 -2.06 -7.05 31.99
C ASN A 730 -3.03 -7.91 32.82
N PRO A 731 -2.90 -9.26 32.79
CA PRO A 731 -3.86 -10.20 33.39
C PRO A 731 -3.87 -10.26 34.93
N CYS A 732 -3.00 -9.48 35.58
CA CYS A 732 -2.95 -9.38 37.04
C CYS A 732 -3.91 -8.31 37.55
N TYR A 733 -4.32 -8.44 38.82
CA TYR A 733 -5.29 -7.51 39.42
C TYR A 733 -4.78 -6.05 39.38
N PRO A 734 -5.62 -5.04 39.12
CA PRO A 734 -5.18 -3.65 38.98
C PRO A 734 -4.33 -3.15 40.16
N GLY A 735 -3.09 -2.74 39.86
CA GLY A 735 -2.09 -2.33 40.85
C GLY A 735 -1.07 -3.41 41.23
N VAL A 736 -1.35 -4.68 40.92
CA VAL A 736 -0.37 -5.78 41.03
C VAL A 736 0.58 -5.74 39.84
N LYS A 737 1.88 -5.93 40.10
CA LYS A 737 2.87 -6.09 39.03
C LYS A 737 2.70 -7.45 38.35
N CYS A 738 2.43 -7.45 37.05
CA CYS A 738 2.61 -8.62 36.20
C CYS A 738 4.10 -8.85 35.92
N ILE A 739 4.52 -10.11 35.91
CA ILE A 739 5.88 -10.56 35.62
C ILE A 739 5.78 -11.62 34.53
N ASP A 740 6.37 -11.33 33.39
CA ASP A 740 6.43 -12.23 32.24
C ASP A 740 7.40 -13.40 32.51
N LEU A 741 7.17 -14.55 31.87
CA LEU A 741 8.03 -15.73 31.99
C LEU A 741 8.64 -16.06 30.61
N PRO A 742 9.97 -16.26 30.52
CA PRO A 742 10.64 -16.45 29.23
C PRO A 742 10.25 -17.78 28.55
N PRO A 743 10.59 -17.96 27.26
CA PRO A 743 10.23 -19.13 26.47
C PRO A 743 10.78 -20.42 27.08
N PRO A 744 10.08 -21.56 26.95
CA PRO A 744 8.96 -21.82 26.03
C PRO A 744 7.56 -21.60 26.66
N ALA A 745 7.45 -20.75 27.68
CA ALA A 745 6.14 -20.38 28.22
C ALA A 745 5.33 -19.63 27.16
N ASN A 746 4.08 -20.07 26.90
CA ASN A 746 3.23 -19.48 25.86
C ASN A 746 2.36 -18.34 26.42
N ILE A 747 1.19 -18.07 25.83
CA ILE A 747 0.27 -17.03 26.32
C ILE A 747 -0.20 -17.21 27.78
N SER A 748 -0.07 -18.40 28.40
CA SER A 748 -0.26 -18.56 29.85
C SER A 748 1.01 -18.33 30.70
N GLY A 749 2.08 -17.84 30.07
CA GLY A 749 3.43 -17.68 30.62
C GLY A 749 3.64 -16.43 31.45
N TYR A 750 2.75 -16.12 32.39
CA TYR A 750 2.90 -14.97 33.28
C TYR A 750 2.74 -15.34 34.75
N LYS A 751 3.26 -14.49 35.63
CA LYS A 751 3.10 -14.59 37.08
C LYS A 751 2.76 -13.23 37.67
N CYS A 752 1.77 -13.21 38.56
CA CYS A 752 1.41 -12.01 39.30
C CYS A 752 2.24 -11.86 40.59
N GLY A 753 2.53 -10.62 40.96
CA GLY A 753 2.99 -10.27 42.30
C GLY A 753 1.91 -10.47 43.37
N PRO A 754 2.21 -10.20 44.65
CA PRO A 754 1.21 -10.25 45.71
C PRO A 754 0.09 -9.23 45.49
N CYS A 755 -1.10 -9.51 46.05
CA CYS A 755 -2.21 -8.56 46.07
C CYS A 755 -1.85 -7.25 46.80
N PRO A 756 -2.54 -6.13 46.50
CA PRO A 756 -2.36 -4.89 47.24
C PRO A 756 -2.79 -5.05 48.71
N SER A 757 -2.26 -4.22 49.61
CA SER A 757 -2.69 -4.17 51.01
C SER A 757 -4.21 -3.99 51.12
N GLY A 758 -4.85 -4.69 52.05
CA GLY A 758 -6.32 -4.76 52.18
C GLY A 758 -6.99 -5.81 51.27
N PHE A 759 -6.23 -6.52 50.42
CA PHE A 759 -6.75 -7.58 49.56
C PHE A 759 -5.99 -8.90 49.75
N THR A 760 -6.68 -10.02 49.56
CA THR A 760 -6.13 -11.39 49.66
C THR A 760 -6.40 -12.17 48.37
N GLY A 761 -5.46 -13.03 47.96
CA GLY A 761 -5.57 -13.79 46.71
C GLY A 761 -4.22 -14.17 46.10
N ASP A 762 -4.25 -14.61 44.85
CA ASP A 762 -3.09 -15.11 44.09
C ASP A 762 -2.39 -14.03 43.21
N GLY A 763 -2.84 -12.78 43.28
CA GLY A 763 -2.34 -11.67 42.46
C GLY A 763 -3.05 -11.50 41.11
N SER A 764 -3.67 -12.56 40.58
CA SER A 764 -4.58 -12.49 39.42
C SER A 764 -6.03 -12.24 39.85
N LYS A 765 -6.42 -12.86 40.96
CA LYS A 765 -7.74 -12.79 41.58
C LYS A 765 -7.57 -12.34 43.03
N CYS A 766 -7.46 -11.02 43.22
CA CYS A 766 -7.47 -10.40 44.54
C CYS A 766 -8.91 -10.11 44.95
N ARG A 767 -9.34 -10.67 46.09
CA ARG A 767 -10.61 -10.31 46.75
C ARG A 767 -10.35 -9.44 47.96
N ASP A 768 -11.37 -8.70 48.34
CA ASP A 768 -11.40 -7.91 49.57
C ASP A 768 -11.09 -8.77 50.81
N PHE A 769 -10.33 -8.24 51.77
CA PHE A 769 -9.97 -8.95 53.00
C PHE A 769 -10.78 -8.38 54.18
N ASP A 770 -12.02 -8.86 54.33
CA ASP A 770 -12.95 -8.38 55.35
C ASP A 770 -12.41 -8.52 56.79
N GLU A 771 -11.87 -7.43 57.33
CA GLU A 771 -11.33 -7.36 58.69
C GLU A 771 -12.41 -7.34 59.79
N CYS A 772 -13.66 -7.03 59.43
CA CYS A 772 -14.79 -7.09 60.36
C CYS A 772 -15.17 -8.54 60.67
N SER A 773 -15.23 -9.40 59.64
CA SER A 773 -15.67 -10.80 59.75
C SER A 773 -14.67 -11.74 60.44
N LEU A 774 -13.40 -11.35 60.61
CA LEU A 774 -12.33 -12.22 61.13
C LEU A 774 -12.23 -12.32 62.67
N GLY A 775 -13.36 -12.13 63.38
CA GLY A 775 -13.48 -12.46 64.80
C GLY A 775 -12.97 -11.39 65.79
N SER A 776 -12.63 -10.20 65.32
CA SER A 776 -12.25 -9.05 66.17
C SER A 776 -12.92 -7.72 65.75
N ASN A 777 -13.90 -7.75 64.83
CA ASN A 777 -14.67 -6.56 64.42
C ASN A 777 -13.77 -5.41 63.92
N GLY A 778 -12.67 -5.68 63.20
CA GLY A 778 -11.63 -4.68 62.84
C GLY A 778 -10.85 -4.05 64.02
N GLY A 779 -11.14 -4.46 65.25
CA GLY A 779 -10.78 -3.75 66.47
C GLY A 779 -11.70 -2.56 66.79
N CYS A 780 -12.85 -2.45 66.12
CA CYS A 780 -13.89 -1.47 66.42
C CYS A 780 -14.68 -1.88 67.67
N SER A 781 -14.90 -0.93 68.58
CA SER A 781 -15.57 -1.17 69.87
C SER A 781 -17.08 -1.45 69.74
N GLN A 782 -17.73 -0.96 68.69
CA GLN A 782 -19.16 -1.14 68.43
C GLN A 782 -19.41 -1.64 67.01
N VAL A 783 -19.45 -0.77 65.99
CA VAL A 783 -19.74 -1.16 64.60
C VAL A 783 -18.46 -1.18 63.77
N CYS A 784 -18.30 -2.20 62.93
CA CYS A 784 -17.28 -2.27 61.89
C CYS A 784 -17.97 -2.33 60.52
N ILE A 785 -17.57 -1.43 59.62
CA ILE A 785 -18.09 -1.35 58.26
C ILE A 785 -16.92 -1.68 57.32
N ASN A 786 -16.97 -2.86 56.70
CA ASN A 786 -15.97 -3.27 55.72
C ASN A 786 -16.12 -2.46 54.41
N THR A 787 -15.00 -2.06 53.79
CA THR A 787 -14.99 -1.34 52.51
C THR A 787 -13.87 -1.87 51.60
N PRO A 788 -13.93 -1.73 50.26
CA PRO A 788 -12.96 -2.33 49.37
C PRO A 788 -11.50 -1.90 49.64
N GLY A 789 -10.72 -2.77 50.29
CA GLY A 789 -9.33 -2.57 50.68
C GLY A 789 -9.09 -1.96 52.06
N SER A 790 -10.12 -1.77 52.91
CA SER A 790 -10.01 -1.30 54.30
C SER A 790 -11.37 -1.32 55.01
N PHE A 791 -11.43 -1.65 56.29
CA PHE A 791 -12.57 -1.34 57.14
C PHE A 791 -12.57 0.12 57.68
N THR A 792 -13.73 0.56 58.18
CA THR A 792 -13.94 1.79 58.98
C THR A 792 -14.82 1.46 60.20
N CYS A 793 -14.51 2.03 61.37
CA CYS A 793 -15.35 1.89 62.55
C CYS A 793 -16.46 2.94 62.61
N ASP A 794 -17.58 2.60 63.23
CA ASP A 794 -18.73 3.48 63.45
C ASP A 794 -19.37 3.16 64.83
N CYS A 795 -20.24 4.05 65.31
CA CYS A 795 -20.82 3.99 66.65
C CYS A 795 -22.35 3.85 66.63
N THR A 796 -22.91 3.22 67.65
CA THR A 796 -24.36 3.19 67.85
C THR A 796 -24.85 4.54 68.36
N LYS A 797 -26.13 4.84 68.11
CA LYS A 797 -26.76 6.09 68.51
C LYS A 797 -26.65 6.27 70.04
N GLY A 798 -26.20 7.45 70.46
CA GLY A 798 -25.84 7.77 71.85
C GLY A 798 -24.32 7.82 72.11
N TYR A 799 -23.51 7.44 71.12
CA TYR A 799 -22.04 7.44 71.21
C TYR A 799 -21.39 8.18 70.02
N LEU A 800 -20.21 8.76 70.25
CA LEU A 800 -19.36 9.39 69.23
C LEU A 800 -18.04 8.64 69.08
N LEU A 801 -17.51 8.58 67.86
CA LEU A 801 -16.24 7.92 67.57
C LEU A 801 -15.06 8.75 68.12
N ASN A 802 -14.28 8.15 69.00
CA ASN A 802 -13.10 8.72 69.64
C ASN A 802 -12.00 9.00 68.61
N ILE A 803 -11.02 9.84 68.96
CA ILE A 803 -9.90 10.25 68.11
C ILE A 803 -8.98 9.09 67.68
N ASP A 804 -9.08 7.92 68.34
CA ASP A 804 -8.41 6.69 67.91
C ASP A 804 -9.11 5.96 66.74
N GLN A 805 -10.24 6.50 66.28
CA GLN A 805 -11.11 5.98 65.21
C GLN A 805 -11.58 4.53 65.43
N LYS A 806 -11.62 4.06 66.69
CA LYS A 806 -12.03 2.69 67.04
C LYS A 806 -12.93 2.59 68.27
N LYS A 807 -12.74 3.45 69.27
CA LYS A 807 -13.59 3.53 70.46
C LYS A 807 -14.79 4.46 70.23
N CYS A 808 -15.88 4.15 70.91
CA CYS A 808 -17.09 4.94 70.93
C CYS A 808 -17.31 5.44 72.36
N ASP A 809 -17.21 6.76 72.55
CA ASP A 809 -17.40 7.42 73.84
C ASP A 809 -18.87 7.87 73.97
N ASP A 810 -19.39 7.90 75.20
CA ASP A 810 -20.76 8.31 75.51
C ASP A 810 -20.99 9.80 75.22
N VAL A 811 -22.16 10.15 74.65
CA VAL A 811 -22.55 11.56 74.41
C VAL A 811 -23.37 12.06 75.58
N ASP A 812 -22.77 12.85 76.47
CA ASP A 812 -23.51 13.44 77.60
C ASP A 812 -24.49 14.52 77.14
N GLU A 813 -25.72 14.11 76.85
CA GLU A 813 -26.80 14.97 76.38
C GLU A 813 -27.41 15.83 77.51
N CYS A 814 -26.86 15.80 78.73
CA CYS A 814 -27.19 16.75 79.78
C CYS A 814 -26.33 18.03 79.72
N ILE A 815 -25.13 17.97 79.12
CA ILE A 815 -24.13 19.05 79.13
C ILE A 815 -24.02 19.70 77.74
N PRO A 816 -23.98 21.05 77.61
CA PRO A 816 -24.09 22.04 78.67
C PRO A 816 -25.54 22.38 79.07
N VAL A 817 -26.54 22.03 78.24
CA VAL A 817 -27.97 22.17 78.56
C VAL A 817 -28.80 21.13 77.81
N SER A 818 -29.26 20.09 78.51
CA SER A 818 -30.26 19.14 77.98
C SER A 818 -31.51 19.81 77.43
N ASP A 819 -32.31 19.13 76.61
CA ASP A 819 -33.66 19.60 76.24
C ASP A 819 -34.75 19.31 77.29
N CYS A 820 -34.41 18.64 78.41
CA CYS A 820 -35.24 18.56 79.60
C CYS A 820 -35.61 19.96 80.17
N MET A 821 -36.82 20.08 80.73
CA MET A 821 -37.34 21.36 81.23
C MET A 821 -36.82 21.78 82.62
N HIS A 822 -36.48 20.83 83.51
CA HIS A 822 -35.98 21.13 84.86
C HIS A 822 -34.66 20.41 85.18
N LYS A 823 -34.65 19.07 85.15
CA LYS A 823 -33.48 18.24 85.47
C LYS A 823 -33.18 17.22 84.37
N CYS A 824 -31.90 16.89 84.23
CA CYS A 824 -31.38 15.86 83.35
C CYS A 824 -30.37 15.00 84.12
N GLU A 825 -30.40 13.70 83.90
CA GLU A 825 -29.44 12.72 84.40
C GLU A 825 -28.93 11.90 83.22
N ASN A 826 -27.61 11.96 82.95
CA ASN A 826 -27.02 11.26 81.80
C ASN A 826 -26.84 9.77 82.12
N THR A 827 -27.00 8.91 81.11
CA THR A 827 -26.78 7.46 81.21
C THR A 827 -26.06 6.94 79.96
N ASN A 828 -25.40 5.80 80.08
CA ASN A 828 -24.51 5.30 79.03
C ASN A 828 -25.30 4.87 77.76
N GLY A 829 -25.34 5.76 76.76
CA GLY A 829 -26.10 5.68 75.50
C GLY A 829 -27.40 6.49 75.46
N GLY A 830 -27.63 7.43 76.38
CA GLY A 830 -28.82 8.28 76.40
C GLY A 830 -29.13 8.93 77.75
N TYR A 831 -30.01 9.92 77.80
CA TYR A 831 -30.33 10.71 79.01
C TYR A 831 -31.77 10.54 79.50
N HIS A 832 -31.99 10.89 80.77
CA HIS A 832 -33.29 10.85 81.45
C HIS A 832 -33.66 12.22 82.02
N CYS A 833 -34.90 12.67 81.76
CA CYS A 833 -35.43 13.93 82.30
C CYS A 833 -36.18 13.72 83.62
N SER A 834 -36.10 14.69 84.53
CA SER A 834 -36.95 14.74 85.73
C SER A 834 -37.43 16.16 86.05
N CYS A 835 -38.45 16.27 86.90
CA CYS A 835 -39.10 17.53 87.25
C CYS A 835 -38.78 17.94 88.70
N ASP A 836 -38.76 19.26 88.94
CA ASP A 836 -38.76 19.80 90.30
C ASP A 836 -40.10 19.62 91.01
N ASN A 837 -40.06 19.68 92.35
CA ASN A 837 -41.22 19.52 93.22
C ASN A 837 -42.37 20.45 92.81
N PHE A 838 -43.60 19.97 92.93
CA PHE A 838 -44.84 20.61 92.45
C PHE A 838 -45.01 20.63 90.92
N PHE A 839 -44.16 19.91 90.18
CA PHE A 839 -44.33 19.64 88.75
C PHE A 839 -44.16 18.13 88.45
N LYS A 840 -44.95 17.65 87.49
CA LYS A 840 -44.89 16.29 86.93
C LYS A 840 -44.51 16.33 85.46
N MET A 841 -43.96 15.23 84.92
CA MET A 841 -43.70 15.14 83.48
C MET A 841 -45.02 15.18 82.68
N ASP A 842 -44.97 15.84 81.51
CA ASP A 842 -46.07 15.84 80.54
C ASP A 842 -46.20 14.44 79.90
N PRO A 843 -47.37 13.76 80.02
CA PRO A 843 -47.59 12.45 79.38
C PRO A 843 -47.42 12.45 77.85
N SER A 844 -47.48 13.63 77.22
CA SER A 844 -47.36 13.84 75.78
C SER A 844 -45.91 14.04 75.33
N ASN A 845 -45.04 14.52 76.23
CA ASN A 845 -43.62 14.74 75.98
C ASN A 845 -42.84 14.74 77.31
N PRO A 846 -42.15 13.64 77.68
CA PRO A 846 -41.49 13.51 78.99
C PRO A 846 -40.35 14.50 79.26
N LYS A 847 -39.99 15.34 78.27
CA LYS A 847 -39.03 16.43 78.43
C LYS A 847 -39.63 17.68 79.08
N ASN A 848 -40.96 17.82 79.04
CA ASN A 848 -41.70 18.94 79.62
C ASN A 848 -42.21 18.63 81.03
N CYS A 849 -42.30 19.66 81.88
CA CYS A 849 -42.82 19.58 83.25
C CYS A 849 -44.06 20.46 83.45
N LEU A 850 -45.20 19.85 83.74
CA LEU A 850 -46.48 20.52 84.00
C LEU A 850 -46.69 20.71 85.51
N PRO A 851 -47.17 21.89 85.98
CA PRO A 851 -47.44 22.09 87.39
C PRO A 851 -48.55 21.17 87.91
N ASP A 852 -48.39 20.63 89.11
CA ASP A 852 -49.37 19.74 89.74
C ASP A 852 -50.64 20.46 90.19
N SER A 853 -50.54 21.76 90.42
CA SER A 853 -51.66 22.64 90.75
C SER A 853 -51.45 24.00 90.08
N PRO A 854 -51.87 24.15 88.80
CA PRO A 854 -51.83 25.42 88.11
C PRO A 854 -52.78 26.44 88.75
N CYS A 855 -52.44 27.71 88.64
CA CYS A 855 -53.28 28.83 89.05
C CYS A 855 -54.58 28.86 88.23
N GLN A 856 -55.73 29.16 88.85
CA GLN A 856 -57.01 29.22 88.13
C GLN A 856 -57.39 30.65 87.71
N ASN A 857 -57.73 30.79 86.43
CA ASN A 857 -58.08 32.02 85.69
C ASN A 857 -56.89 32.95 85.41
N ASP A 858 -56.93 33.63 84.26
CA ASP A 858 -55.84 34.43 83.67
C ASP A 858 -55.60 35.79 84.35
N LYS A 859 -55.60 35.81 85.69
CA LYS A 859 -55.34 36.99 86.53
C LYS A 859 -54.21 36.74 87.52
N HIS A 860 -53.16 36.05 87.08
CA HIS A 860 -51.91 35.92 87.82
C HIS A 860 -50.85 36.90 87.31
N SER A 861 -49.96 37.33 88.20
CA SER A 861 -48.85 38.24 87.90
C SER A 861 -47.62 37.56 87.28
N CYS A 862 -47.60 36.24 87.17
CA CYS A 862 -46.49 35.48 86.57
C CYS A 862 -46.38 35.68 85.05
N GLN A 863 -45.18 35.95 84.55
CA GLN A 863 -44.93 36.16 83.11
C GLN A 863 -45.01 34.87 82.26
N HIS A 864 -44.53 33.73 82.76
CA HIS A 864 -44.36 32.51 81.94
C HIS A 864 -45.13 31.26 82.43
N ILE A 865 -45.05 30.93 83.72
CA ILE A 865 -45.73 29.76 84.33
C ILE A 865 -46.17 30.15 85.76
N CYS A 866 -47.37 29.72 86.17
CA CYS A 866 -47.94 29.97 87.50
C CYS A 866 -48.34 28.64 88.17
N TYR A 867 -47.91 28.44 89.42
CA TYR A 867 -48.25 27.27 90.23
C TYR A 867 -48.57 27.66 91.68
N LEU A 868 -49.20 26.73 92.41
CA LEU A 868 -49.49 26.89 93.83
C LEU A 868 -48.49 26.08 94.68
N GLY A 869 -47.69 26.77 95.50
CA GLY A 869 -46.80 26.12 96.47
C GLY A 869 -47.55 25.52 97.66
N LEU A 870 -46.83 24.86 98.59
CA LEU A 870 -47.38 24.15 99.76
C LEU A 870 -48.47 24.93 100.54
N ASN A 871 -48.29 26.23 100.70
CA ASN A 871 -49.19 27.11 101.46
C ASN A 871 -50.37 27.65 100.62
N LYS A 872 -50.60 27.14 99.41
CA LYS A 872 -51.52 27.67 98.38
C LYS A 872 -51.25 29.13 97.97
N VAL A 873 -50.03 29.60 98.21
CA VAL A 873 -49.55 30.92 97.74
C VAL A 873 -49.15 30.78 96.26
N GLN A 874 -49.52 31.77 95.46
CA GLN A 874 -49.10 31.87 94.05
C GLN A 874 -47.57 31.96 93.98
N GLN A 875 -46.95 31.08 93.21
CA GLN A 875 -45.54 31.13 92.87
C GLN A 875 -45.37 31.07 91.35
N CYS A 876 -44.36 31.77 90.86
CA CYS A 876 -44.08 31.87 89.44
C CYS A 876 -42.87 31.01 89.09
N ALA A 877 -42.89 30.43 87.90
CA ALA A 877 -41.76 29.75 87.29
C ALA A 877 -41.55 30.27 85.87
N CYS A 878 -40.34 30.10 85.35
CA CYS A 878 -39.97 30.56 84.02
C CYS A 878 -39.82 29.39 83.05
N ARG A 879 -40.13 29.63 81.78
CA ARG A 879 -39.79 28.71 80.69
C ARG A 879 -38.27 28.71 80.48
N ARG A 880 -37.76 27.64 79.84
CA ARG A 880 -36.37 27.51 79.35
C ARG A 880 -35.84 28.83 78.77
N GLY A 881 -34.61 29.20 79.11
CA GLY A 881 -33.95 30.43 78.68
C GLY A 881 -34.17 31.65 79.58
N TYR A 882 -35.00 31.56 80.64
CA TYR A 882 -35.33 32.69 81.50
C TYR A 882 -35.17 32.39 83.00
N LEU A 883 -34.64 33.36 83.75
CA LEU A 883 -34.58 33.37 85.22
C LEU A 883 -35.74 34.21 85.78
N LEU A 884 -36.27 33.81 86.93
CA LEU A 884 -37.28 34.60 87.64
C LEU A 884 -36.64 35.86 88.24
N GLY A 885 -37.24 37.01 87.99
CA GLY A 885 -36.80 38.31 88.47
C GLY A 885 -36.90 38.45 89.99
N GLY A 886 -36.21 39.45 90.54
CA GLY A 886 -36.24 39.77 91.97
C GLY A 886 -37.61 40.27 92.49
N ASP A 887 -38.58 40.46 91.60
CA ASP A 887 -39.99 40.71 91.91
C ASP A 887 -40.80 39.42 92.14
N GLY A 888 -40.21 38.25 91.90
CA GLY A 888 -40.85 36.94 91.98
C GLY A 888 -41.91 36.67 90.90
N ASN A 889 -41.98 37.47 89.84
CA ASN A 889 -43.09 37.48 88.88
C ASN A 889 -42.67 37.60 87.41
N THR A 890 -41.72 38.49 87.08
CA THR A 890 -41.18 38.62 85.73
C THR A 890 -40.14 37.54 85.45
N CYS A 891 -39.98 37.19 84.18
CA CYS A 891 -38.99 36.24 83.69
C CYS A 891 -37.99 37.00 82.82
N LYS A 892 -36.80 37.24 83.37
CA LYS A 892 -35.71 37.90 82.66
C LYS A 892 -34.96 36.86 81.83
N ASP A 893 -34.67 37.22 80.59
CA ASP A 893 -33.77 36.48 79.71
C ASP A 893 -32.44 36.16 80.42
N ILE A 894 -31.99 34.91 80.29
CA ILE A 894 -30.65 34.51 80.69
C ILE A 894 -29.72 34.92 79.55
N ASP A 895 -28.76 35.82 79.80
CA ASP A 895 -27.69 36.02 78.84
C ASP A 895 -26.79 34.78 78.87
N GLU A 896 -27.09 33.86 77.96
CA GLU A 896 -26.51 32.53 77.92
C GLU A 896 -25.04 32.58 77.49
N CYS A 897 -24.65 33.63 76.75
CA CYS A 897 -23.26 33.92 76.37
C CYS A 897 -22.44 34.56 77.51
N ALA A 898 -23.07 35.38 78.36
CA ALA A 898 -22.39 36.01 79.50
C ALA A 898 -22.30 35.09 80.73
N THR A 899 -23.28 34.21 80.92
CA THR A 899 -23.38 33.38 82.15
C THR A 899 -22.43 32.18 82.14
N ASN A 900 -22.05 31.65 80.98
CA ASN A 900 -21.03 30.61 80.87
C ASN A 900 -20.26 30.73 79.54
N LYS A 901 -18.93 30.91 79.59
CA LYS A 901 -18.15 31.39 78.44
C LYS A 901 -17.96 30.38 77.32
N ASP A 902 -18.00 29.10 77.65
CA ASP A 902 -17.61 28.01 76.74
C ASP A 902 -18.83 27.38 76.02
N ARG A 903 -19.95 28.11 75.95
CA ARG A 903 -21.25 27.60 75.47
C ARG A 903 -21.39 27.46 73.95
N CYS A 904 -20.62 28.24 73.19
CA CYS A 904 -20.43 28.05 71.76
C CYS A 904 -18.93 27.82 71.53
N ASN A 905 -18.54 26.91 70.63
CA ASN A 905 -17.12 26.59 70.48
C ASN A 905 -16.24 27.78 70.02
N HIS A 906 -16.83 28.83 69.44
CA HIS A 906 -16.12 30.08 69.12
C HIS A 906 -16.86 31.36 69.52
N LYS A 907 -17.99 31.69 68.87
CA LYS A 907 -18.63 33.01 69.02
C LYS A 907 -20.13 32.89 69.27
N CYS A 908 -20.52 33.19 70.50
CA CYS A 908 -21.90 33.22 70.98
C CYS A 908 -22.54 34.60 70.73
N SER A 909 -23.82 34.62 70.35
CA SER A 909 -24.66 35.82 70.29
C SER A 909 -26.01 35.53 70.94
N ASN A 910 -26.32 36.25 72.01
CA ASN A 910 -27.56 36.07 72.78
C ASN A 910 -28.78 36.59 72.00
N THR A 911 -29.93 35.98 72.21
CA THR A 911 -31.24 36.37 71.66
C THR A 911 -32.31 36.20 72.75
N GLU A 912 -33.53 36.69 72.55
CA GLU A 912 -34.53 36.65 73.63
C GLU A 912 -35.09 35.23 73.84
N GLY A 913 -34.63 34.56 74.91
CA GLY A 913 -34.99 33.20 75.32
C GLY A 913 -34.16 32.07 74.74
N SER A 914 -33.04 32.39 74.08
CA SER A 914 -32.09 31.43 73.47
C SER A 914 -30.79 32.15 73.06
N TYR A 915 -29.74 31.41 72.72
CA TYR A 915 -28.55 31.93 72.05
C TYR A 915 -28.38 31.37 70.64
N THR A 916 -27.43 31.95 69.89
CA THR A 916 -27.00 31.48 68.57
C THR A 916 -25.46 31.43 68.51
N CYS A 917 -24.91 30.41 67.83
CA CYS A 917 -23.47 30.23 67.68
C CYS A 917 -22.98 30.56 66.26
N SER A 918 -21.72 30.97 66.17
CA SER A 918 -21.00 31.23 64.92
C SER A 918 -19.52 30.89 65.08
N CYS A 919 -18.85 30.59 63.97
CA CYS A 919 -17.44 30.17 63.95
C CYS A 919 -16.53 31.29 63.42
N VAL A 920 -15.25 31.22 63.81
CA VAL A 920 -14.17 32.02 63.20
C VAL A 920 -13.64 31.32 61.95
N ASP A 921 -12.94 32.08 61.11
CA ASP A 921 -12.37 31.58 59.85
C ASP A 921 -11.50 30.33 60.05
N GLY A 922 -11.62 29.36 59.14
CA GLY A 922 -10.95 28.04 59.24
C GLY A 922 -11.79 26.94 59.91
N PHE A 923 -12.99 27.26 60.41
CA PHE A 923 -13.89 26.29 61.06
C PHE A 923 -15.32 26.45 60.51
N ARG A 924 -16.10 25.36 60.45
CA ARG A 924 -17.53 25.41 60.12
C ARG A 924 -18.39 25.01 61.32
N LEU A 925 -19.56 25.63 61.43
CA LEU A 925 -20.57 25.19 62.39
C LEU A 925 -21.12 23.84 61.92
N ASP A 926 -21.33 22.90 62.84
CA ASP A 926 -21.85 21.59 62.52
C ASP A 926 -23.37 21.48 62.70
N ALA A 927 -23.93 20.31 62.42
CA ALA A 927 -25.38 20.09 62.40
C ALA A 927 -26.08 20.28 63.77
N ASP A 928 -25.33 20.37 64.86
CA ASP A 928 -25.84 20.67 66.21
C ASP A 928 -26.11 22.19 66.43
N ASN A 929 -25.62 23.06 65.53
CA ASN A 929 -25.61 24.53 65.64
C ASN A 929 -24.82 25.10 66.83
N VAL A 930 -23.93 24.34 67.48
CA VAL A 930 -23.16 24.76 68.66
C VAL A 930 -21.67 24.49 68.49
N THR A 931 -21.30 23.34 67.92
CA THR A 931 -19.93 22.92 67.72
C THR A 931 -19.36 23.48 66.42
N CYS A 932 -18.25 24.20 66.53
CA CYS A 932 -17.42 24.56 65.38
C CYS A 932 -16.39 23.45 65.17
N ILE A 933 -16.60 22.58 64.19
CA ILE A 933 -15.66 21.49 63.90
C ILE A 933 -14.40 22.02 63.20
N GLY A 934 -13.27 21.43 63.57
CA GLY A 934 -11.96 21.79 63.05
C GLY A 934 -11.73 21.33 61.61
N LEU A 935 -11.05 22.18 60.85
CA LEU A 935 -10.05 21.68 59.91
C LEU A 935 -8.81 21.30 60.74
N ASP A 936 -8.15 20.22 60.38
CA ASP A 936 -7.38 19.43 61.34
C ASP A 936 -6.04 20.06 61.77
N LYS A 937 -5.45 19.60 62.88
CA LYS A 937 -4.24 20.25 63.47
C LYS A 937 -2.95 20.18 62.65
N ASP A 938 -2.92 19.35 61.60
CA ASP A 938 -1.88 19.37 60.56
C ASP A 938 -2.40 19.83 59.17
N GLU A 939 -3.70 20.14 59.04
CA GLU A 939 -4.19 21.03 57.97
C GLU A 939 -3.76 22.49 58.27
N LYS A 940 -2.50 22.76 57.94
CA LYS A 940 -2.20 24.02 57.24
C LYS A 940 -3.19 24.12 56.06
N PRO A 941 -3.70 25.32 55.70
CA PRO A 941 -4.48 25.49 54.47
C PRO A 941 -3.69 24.82 53.33
N PRO A 942 -4.28 23.82 52.66
CA PRO A 942 -3.59 22.60 52.26
C PRO A 942 -2.31 22.95 51.53
N PRO A 943 -1.13 22.41 51.93
CA PRO A 943 0.17 22.83 51.41
C PRO A 943 0.11 22.71 49.89
N PRO A 944 0.00 23.85 49.16
CA PRO A 944 -0.90 23.82 48.01
C PRO A 944 -0.34 22.91 46.94
N ALA A 945 -1.25 22.15 46.34
CA ALA A 945 -1.00 20.76 45.95
C ALA A 945 0.36 20.55 45.27
N PRO A 946 1.15 19.53 45.68
CA PRO A 946 2.48 19.29 45.13
C PRO A 946 2.39 19.31 43.59
N ALA A 947 3.15 20.24 42.99
CA ALA A 947 2.84 20.86 41.71
C ALA A 947 2.28 19.84 40.70
N PRO A 948 1.01 19.99 40.27
CA PRO A 948 0.20 18.88 39.76
C PRO A 948 0.95 18.18 38.63
N THR A 949 1.31 16.90 38.87
CA THR A 949 2.28 16.11 38.09
C THR A 949 2.24 16.50 36.61
N PRO A 950 3.24 17.25 36.10
CA PRO A 950 3.00 18.12 34.95
C PRO A 950 2.38 17.38 33.77
N ARG A 951 1.30 17.96 33.23
CA ARG A 951 0.55 17.40 32.08
C ARG A 951 1.54 16.88 31.07
N ILE A 952 1.48 15.58 30.73
CA ILE A 952 2.38 14.95 29.77
C ILE A 952 2.32 15.76 28.47
N PRO A 953 3.36 16.53 28.11
CA PRO A 953 3.25 17.44 26.99
C PRO A 953 3.44 16.66 25.70
N SER A 954 2.70 17.06 24.65
CA SER A 954 2.94 16.55 23.30
C SER A 954 4.36 16.88 22.83
N LEU A 955 4.82 16.19 21.78
CA LEU A 955 6.16 16.43 21.23
C LEU A 955 6.36 17.89 20.77
N ILE A 956 5.27 18.56 20.34
CA ILE A 956 5.27 19.97 19.95
C ILE A 956 5.41 20.88 21.19
N GLU A 957 4.62 20.64 22.24
CA GLU A 957 4.69 21.40 23.49
C GLU A 957 6.06 21.26 24.18
N LYS A 958 6.65 20.05 24.16
CA LYS A 958 8.03 19.83 24.63
C LYS A 958 9.04 20.66 23.84
N ARG A 959 8.98 20.61 22.50
CA ARG A 959 9.93 21.34 21.63
C ARG A 959 9.89 22.87 21.79
N GLN A 960 8.79 23.42 22.32
CA GLN A 960 8.63 24.86 22.55
C GLN A 960 8.99 25.33 23.98
N ALA A 961 9.50 24.45 24.84
CA ALA A 961 9.85 24.80 26.20
C ALA A 961 11.22 25.51 26.34
N ILE A 962 11.34 26.35 27.37
CA ILE A 962 12.59 27.01 27.80
C ILE A 962 12.94 26.65 29.25
N ILE A 963 14.20 26.76 29.63
CA ILE A 963 14.70 26.56 31.00
C ILE A 963 15.17 27.90 31.57
N ILE A 964 14.72 28.20 32.79
CA ILE A 964 15.13 29.34 33.60
C ILE A 964 15.89 28.80 34.81
N ALA A 965 17.13 29.24 35.03
CA ALA A 965 17.86 28.97 36.27
C ALA A 965 17.75 30.16 37.22
N PHE A 966 17.33 29.92 38.47
CA PHE A 966 17.21 30.94 39.51
C PHE A 966 18.12 30.63 40.70
N LYS A 967 18.66 31.66 41.35
CA LYS A 967 19.49 31.57 42.56
C LYS A 967 18.88 32.38 43.71
N GLY A 968 19.06 31.87 44.93
CA GLY A 968 18.52 32.44 46.18
C GLY A 968 17.55 31.52 46.93
N MET A 969 17.31 30.30 46.46
CA MET A 969 16.32 29.36 47.02
C MET A 969 16.75 27.91 46.77
N ASN A 970 16.45 27.02 47.71
CA ASN A 970 16.64 25.57 47.59
C ASN A 970 15.36 24.90 47.05
N LEU A 971 15.49 23.76 46.38
CA LEU A 971 14.36 23.02 45.77
C LEU A 971 13.22 22.72 46.74
N SER A 972 13.54 22.45 48.02
CA SER A 972 12.54 22.19 49.07
C SER A 972 11.68 23.40 49.47
N GLN A 973 11.95 24.58 48.93
CA GLN A 973 11.16 25.80 49.15
C GLN A 973 10.26 26.12 47.94
N TRP A 974 10.48 25.48 46.78
CA TRP A 974 9.59 25.60 45.63
C TRP A 974 8.27 24.86 45.91
N THR A 975 7.27 25.63 46.29
CA THR A 975 5.94 25.18 46.72
C THR A 975 4.89 25.78 45.79
N LEU A 976 3.66 25.26 45.73
CA LEU A 976 2.66 25.78 44.80
C LEU A 976 2.30 27.28 44.98
N PRO A 977 2.47 27.99 46.13
CA PRO A 977 2.28 29.45 46.14
C PRO A 977 3.39 30.13 45.33
N VAL A 978 4.63 29.68 45.46
CA VAL A 978 5.79 30.18 44.69
C VAL A 978 5.60 29.87 43.21
N GLU A 979 5.13 28.66 42.86
CA GLU A 979 4.85 28.30 41.48
C GLU A 979 3.65 29.05 40.89
N GLN A 980 2.59 29.34 41.66
CA GLN A 980 1.46 30.15 41.18
C GLN A 980 1.84 31.63 41.04
N VAL A 981 2.68 32.18 41.93
CA VAL A 981 3.26 33.53 41.75
C VAL A 981 4.16 33.56 40.51
N PHE A 982 4.97 32.53 40.28
CA PHE A 982 5.77 32.39 39.06
C PHE A 982 4.90 32.30 37.80
N LYS A 983 3.91 31.41 37.76
CA LYS A 983 2.98 31.25 36.63
C LYS A 983 2.17 32.51 36.36
N GLY A 984 1.70 33.19 37.40
CA GLY A 984 1.05 34.50 37.31
C GLY A 984 1.97 35.55 36.70
N ALA A 985 3.17 35.73 37.25
CA ALA A 985 4.16 36.68 36.73
C ALA A 985 4.56 36.39 35.27
N VAL A 986 4.64 35.12 34.86
CA VAL A 986 4.85 34.73 33.46
C VAL A 986 3.62 35.04 32.60
N ALA A 987 2.41 34.66 33.04
CA ALA A 987 1.17 34.89 32.30
C ALA A 987 0.89 36.39 32.11
N ASP A 988 1.09 37.21 33.13
CA ASP A 988 1.02 38.67 33.07
C ASP A 988 2.08 39.24 32.11
N SER A 989 3.30 38.70 32.13
CA SER A 989 4.38 39.13 31.21
C SER A 989 4.04 38.82 29.76
N VAL A 990 3.54 37.62 29.47
CA VAL A 990 3.09 37.22 28.12
C VAL A 990 1.90 38.05 27.69
N THR A 991 0.89 38.22 28.55
CA THR A 991 -0.32 39.03 28.27
C THR A 991 0.03 40.48 27.91
N ASN A 992 0.86 41.15 28.71
CA ASN A 992 1.30 42.52 28.42
C ASN A 992 2.12 42.58 27.12
N PHE A 993 3.10 41.70 26.94
CA PHE A 993 3.93 41.66 25.73
C PHE A 993 3.11 41.40 24.46
N CYS A 994 2.14 40.47 24.49
CA CYS A 994 1.27 40.17 23.36
C CYS A 994 0.29 41.30 23.07
N GLY A 995 -0.23 41.98 24.10
CA GLY A 995 -1.09 43.16 23.97
C GLY A 995 -0.39 44.36 23.35
N GLU A 996 0.85 44.64 23.75
CA GLU A 996 1.65 45.77 23.25
C GLU A 996 2.26 45.50 21.86
N SER A 997 2.86 44.32 21.64
CA SER A 997 3.66 44.03 20.43
C SER A 997 2.88 43.48 19.23
N LYS A 998 1.67 42.95 19.45
CA LYS A 998 0.82 42.31 18.41
C LYS A 998 1.48 41.17 17.62
N HIS A 999 2.51 40.50 18.14
CA HIS A 999 3.30 39.49 17.40
C HIS A 999 3.39 38.11 18.09
N CYS A 1000 2.36 37.73 18.85
CA CYS A 1000 2.24 36.39 19.44
C CYS A 1000 1.50 35.36 18.56
N ILE A 1001 1.07 35.72 17.35
CA ILE A 1001 0.45 34.80 16.38
C ILE A 1001 1.14 34.98 15.03
N THR A 1002 1.70 33.91 14.47
CA THR A 1002 2.57 33.94 13.28
C THR A 1002 1.81 33.85 11.95
N THR A 1003 0.50 33.57 11.96
CA THR A 1003 -0.35 33.41 10.76
C THR A 1003 -1.47 34.44 10.69
N ARG A 1004 -1.73 34.99 9.50
CA ARG A 1004 -2.74 36.05 9.27
C ARG A 1004 -4.16 35.48 9.19
N LEU A 1005 -4.98 35.68 10.22
CA LEU A 1005 -6.42 35.44 10.16
C LEU A 1005 -7.15 36.47 9.26
N ARG A 1006 -8.21 36.03 8.56
CA ARG A 1006 -9.08 36.92 7.76
C ARG A 1006 -9.99 37.75 8.69
N LYS A 1007 -9.99 39.08 8.51
CA LYS A 1007 -10.83 40.01 9.30
C LYS A 1007 -12.33 39.69 9.21
N ARG A 1008 -12.94 39.19 10.30
CA ARG A 1008 -14.35 39.40 10.65
C ARG A 1008 -14.51 39.60 12.16
N ARG A 1009 -14.80 40.84 12.55
CA ARG A 1009 -14.80 41.39 13.93
C ARG A 1009 -13.41 41.38 14.60
N ALA A 1010 -13.24 42.29 15.55
CA ALA A 1010 -12.03 42.37 16.37
C ALA A 1010 -12.15 41.39 17.55
N LEU A 1011 -11.01 40.85 17.96
CA LEU A 1011 -10.83 40.25 19.28
C LEU A 1011 -9.77 41.08 19.98
N ASP A 1012 -10.21 41.84 20.99
CA ASP A 1012 -9.33 42.63 21.83
C ASP A 1012 -8.49 41.72 22.74
N TYR A 1013 -7.24 42.12 22.97
CA TYR A 1013 -6.36 41.70 24.07
C TYR A 1013 -6.39 40.21 24.46
N VAL A 1014 -5.47 39.41 23.90
CA VAL A 1014 -5.32 37.99 24.25
C VAL A 1014 -4.79 37.84 25.69
N LEU A 1015 -5.69 37.56 26.62
CA LEU A 1015 -5.41 37.27 28.03
C LEU A 1015 -4.86 35.84 28.19
N PHE A 1016 -3.67 35.72 28.80
CA PHE A 1016 -3.12 34.47 29.29
C PHE A 1016 -3.28 34.41 30.82
N THR A 1017 -3.71 33.27 31.36
CA THR A 1017 -3.82 33.03 32.81
C THR A 1017 -2.71 32.08 33.29
N SER A 1018 -2.50 31.98 34.61
CA SER A 1018 -1.52 31.06 35.19
C SER A 1018 -1.76 29.59 34.81
N ASP A 1019 -3.01 29.19 34.54
CA ASP A 1019 -3.39 27.86 34.05
C ASP A 1019 -2.79 27.49 32.69
N GLN A 1020 -2.36 28.48 31.91
CA GLN A 1020 -1.77 28.29 30.58
C GLN A 1020 -0.25 28.15 30.62
N VAL A 1021 0.39 28.43 31.77
CA VAL A 1021 1.83 28.31 31.98
C VAL A 1021 2.14 26.94 32.59
N HIS A 1022 2.71 26.04 31.80
CA HIS A 1022 2.95 24.65 32.18
C HIS A 1022 4.44 24.38 32.37
N LEU A 1023 4.78 23.66 33.45
CA LEU A 1023 6.14 23.13 33.64
C LEU A 1023 6.32 21.82 32.84
N LEU A 1024 7.56 21.44 32.56
CA LEU A 1024 7.87 20.09 32.06
C LEU A 1024 7.96 19.05 33.20
N PRO A 1025 7.56 17.78 32.95
CA PRO A 1025 7.83 16.69 33.89
C PRO A 1025 9.32 16.59 34.23
N GLY A 1026 9.63 16.45 35.53
CA GLY A 1026 11.00 16.44 36.06
C GLY A 1026 11.53 17.80 36.50
N TYR A 1027 10.80 18.90 36.23
CA TYR A 1027 11.14 20.24 36.68
C TYR A 1027 10.15 20.74 37.76
N PRO A 1028 10.59 21.57 38.72
CA PRO A 1028 11.95 22.09 38.87
C PRO A 1028 12.99 21.04 39.30
N GLU A 1029 14.22 21.16 38.78
CA GLU A 1029 15.35 20.30 39.12
C GLU A 1029 16.35 21.03 40.03
N ARG A 1030 17.03 20.26 40.89
CA ARG A 1030 18.12 20.74 41.75
C ARG A 1030 19.44 20.75 40.98
N THR A 1031 20.18 21.84 41.08
CA THR A 1031 21.54 21.93 40.51
C THR A 1031 22.62 21.52 41.53
N THR A 1032 23.89 21.57 41.12
CA THR A 1032 25.03 21.31 42.01
C THR A 1032 25.24 22.40 43.08
N ASP A 1033 24.69 23.61 42.90
CA ASP A 1033 24.64 24.65 43.94
C ASP A 1033 23.35 24.47 44.78
N LEU A 1034 23.52 24.38 46.09
CA LEU A 1034 22.47 24.18 47.10
C LEU A 1034 21.40 25.28 47.11
N PHE A 1035 21.70 26.47 46.57
CA PHE A 1035 20.79 27.61 46.51
C PHE A 1035 20.42 28.01 45.08
N GLN A 1036 20.56 27.10 44.12
CA GLN A 1036 20.19 27.30 42.71
C GLN A 1036 19.32 26.15 42.18
N ILE A 1037 18.21 26.52 41.55
CA ILE A 1037 17.23 25.63 40.93
C ILE A 1037 17.09 25.95 39.43
N ARG A 1038 16.58 24.98 38.67
CA ARG A 1038 16.17 25.19 37.27
C ARG A 1038 14.69 24.83 37.09
N VAL A 1039 13.99 25.61 36.29
CA VAL A 1039 12.56 25.46 36.02
C VAL A 1039 12.37 25.46 34.50
N ALA A 1040 11.76 24.42 33.94
CA ALA A 1040 11.47 24.33 32.51
C ALA A 1040 9.98 24.55 32.25
N ILE A 1041 9.63 25.48 31.35
CA ILE A 1041 8.25 25.88 31.07
C ILE A 1041 7.93 26.00 29.57
N TYR A 1042 6.66 25.81 29.23
CA TYR A 1042 6.02 26.25 27.98
C TYR A 1042 4.70 26.96 28.29
N VAL A 1043 4.18 27.76 27.34
CA VAL A 1043 2.90 28.50 27.51
C VAL A 1043 1.93 28.08 26.42
N GLN A 1044 0.73 27.63 26.80
CA GLN A 1044 -0.33 27.21 25.89
C GLN A 1044 -1.17 28.40 25.42
N PHE A 1045 -1.73 28.36 24.22
CA PHE A 1045 -2.72 29.35 23.78
C PHE A 1045 -4.11 29.12 24.41
N PRO A 1046 -4.92 30.18 24.62
CA PRO A 1046 -6.31 30.04 25.05
C PRO A 1046 -7.16 29.25 24.04
N PRO A 1047 -8.16 28.46 24.48
CA PRO A 1047 -9.07 27.75 23.59
C PRO A 1047 -9.77 28.69 22.59
N GLY A 1048 -9.71 28.34 21.30
CA GLY A 1048 -10.33 29.11 20.21
C GLY A 1048 -9.45 30.20 19.59
N VAL A 1049 -8.23 30.47 20.09
CA VAL A 1049 -7.31 31.47 19.52
C VAL A 1049 -6.47 30.91 18.37
N ALA A 1050 -6.11 29.62 18.43
CA ALA A 1050 -5.35 28.93 17.38
C ALA A 1050 -6.18 27.76 16.80
N THR A 1051 -6.66 27.91 15.57
CA THR A 1051 -7.40 26.85 14.86
C THR A 1051 -6.48 25.83 14.19
N ASP A 1052 -5.26 26.24 13.83
CA ASP A 1052 -4.37 25.46 12.96
C ASP A 1052 -2.91 25.44 13.47
N SER A 1053 -2.36 24.24 13.63
CA SER A 1053 -0.94 23.88 13.76
C SER A 1053 -0.11 24.22 15.02
N ALA A 1054 -0.52 25.11 15.94
CA ALA A 1054 0.27 25.39 17.16
C ALA A 1054 -0.58 25.48 18.45
N SER A 1055 -0.34 24.59 19.42
CA SER A 1055 -0.99 24.65 20.74
C SER A 1055 -0.26 25.53 21.77
N ALA A 1056 1.03 25.84 21.55
CA ALA A 1056 1.88 26.59 22.47
C ALA A 1056 2.64 27.72 21.77
N LEU A 1057 2.97 28.76 22.55
CA LEU A 1057 3.77 29.92 22.14
C LEU A 1057 5.19 29.50 21.75
N ASP A 1058 5.76 30.15 20.73
CA ASP A 1058 7.10 29.81 20.24
C ASP A 1058 8.21 30.11 21.27
N LYS A 1059 9.18 29.19 21.38
CA LYS A 1059 10.29 29.25 22.34
C LYS A 1059 11.12 30.52 22.27
N ASN A 1060 11.27 31.13 21.08
CA ASN A 1060 12.03 32.36 20.90
C ASN A 1060 11.23 33.59 21.35
N ILE A 1061 9.91 33.58 21.15
CA ILE A 1061 9.01 34.62 21.66
C ILE A 1061 8.96 34.53 23.19
N LEU A 1062 8.74 33.35 23.75
CA LEU A 1062 8.72 33.12 25.20
C LEU A 1062 10.06 33.51 25.87
N LEU A 1063 11.20 33.15 25.26
CA LEU A 1063 12.53 33.57 25.70
C LEU A 1063 12.70 35.10 25.68
N THR A 1064 12.07 35.80 24.73
CA THR A 1064 12.10 37.26 24.62
C THR A 1064 11.23 37.91 25.72
N VAL A 1065 10.02 37.41 25.93
CA VAL A 1065 9.13 37.86 27.03
C VAL A 1065 9.86 37.83 28.37
N ILE A 1066 10.45 36.69 28.73
CA ILE A 1066 11.13 36.49 30.02
C ILE A 1066 12.39 37.36 30.16
N LYS A 1067 13.10 37.67 29.05
CA LYS A 1067 14.21 38.64 29.07
C LYS A 1067 13.73 40.06 29.36
N THR A 1068 12.65 40.49 28.71
CA THR A 1068 12.09 41.85 28.86
C THR A 1068 11.37 42.05 30.20
N SER A 1069 10.75 41.01 30.77
CA SER A 1069 10.08 41.09 32.08
C SER A 1069 10.95 40.66 33.27
N ARG A 1070 12.25 40.44 33.07
CA ARG A 1070 13.18 39.90 34.06
C ARG A 1070 13.06 40.55 35.45
N GLU A 1071 13.13 41.88 35.55
CA GLU A 1071 13.05 42.58 36.84
C GLU A 1071 11.71 42.36 37.57
N LYS A 1072 10.60 42.22 36.82
CA LYS A 1072 9.29 41.89 37.39
C LYS A 1072 9.29 40.47 37.97
N LEU A 1073 9.88 39.51 37.25
CA LEU A 1073 9.99 38.11 37.69
C LEU A 1073 10.93 37.94 38.90
N GLU A 1074 12.09 38.58 38.87
CA GLU A 1074 13.06 38.57 39.98
C GLU A 1074 12.47 39.20 41.25
N LYS A 1075 11.73 40.32 41.10
CA LYS A 1075 11.03 40.99 42.20
C LYS A 1075 9.80 40.23 42.72
N ALA A 1076 9.06 39.53 41.85
CA ALA A 1076 7.89 38.74 42.24
C ALA A 1076 8.27 37.49 43.06
N LEU A 1077 9.42 36.88 42.78
CA LEU A 1077 9.90 35.67 43.47
C LEU A 1077 10.94 35.94 44.57
N ASN A 1078 11.45 37.18 44.67
CA ASN A 1078 12.60 37.53 45.52
C ASN A 1078 13.83 36.63 45.24
N MET A 1079 14.11 36.41 43.95
CA MET A 1079 15.17 35.54 43.44
C MET A 1079 15.90 36.19 42.25
N THR A 1080 17.13 35.79 41.97
CA THR A 1080 17.89 36.28 40.79
C THR A 1080 17.90 35.24 39.68
N VAL A 1081 17.59 35.62 38.43
CA VAL A 1081 17.77 34.79 37.24
C VAL A 1081 19.26 34.70 36.92
N VAL A 1082 19.79 33.47 36.83
CA VAL A 1082 21.19 33.20 36.49
C VAL A 1082 21.38 32.96 35.00
N SER A 1083 20.48 32.19 34.38
CA SER A 1083 20.55 31.87 32.95
C SER A 1083 19.18 31.54 32.36
N LEU A 1084 19.07 31.75 31.05
CA LEU A 1084 17.90 31.44 30.24
C LEU A 1084 18.35 30.65 29.00
N THR A 1085 17.88 29.42 28.84
CA THR A 1085 18.21 28.53 27.72
C THR A 1085 16.96 27.88 27.13
N ILE A 1086 17.06 27.30 25.94
CA ILE A 1086 15.98 26.49 25.36
C ILE A 1086 16.05 25.07 25.95
N ALA A 1087 14.91 24.44 26.24
CA ALA A 1087 14.85 23.12 26.91
C ALA A 1087 15.19 21.95 25.97
N PHE A 1088 14.81 22.06 24.70
CA PHE A 1088 15.16 21.10 23.66
C PHE A 1088 15.85 21.81 22.50
N LEU A 1089 17.15 21.55 22.38
CA LEU A 1089 17.88 21.75 21.13
C LEU A 1089 17.41 20.69 20.14
N ASP A 1090 16.93 21.11 18.97
CA ASP A 1090 16.57 20.19 17.90
C ASP A 1090 17.86 19.56 17.35
N SER A 1091 17.92 18.24 17.28
CA SER A 1091 19.12 17.47 16.91
C SER A 1091 19.38 17.47 15.39
N SER A 1092 19.31 18.64 14.77
CA SER A 1092 19.42 18.86 13.33
C SER A 1092 20.03 20.22 12.96
N THR A 1093 20.83 20.83 13.85
CA THR A 1093 21.69 21.98 13.52
C THR A 1093 23.01 21.97 14.30
N GLU A 1094 23.91 21.02 13.99
CA GLU A 1094 25.31 21.44 13.80
C GLU A 1094 25.40 22.04 12.40
N SER A 1095 25.14 23.34 12.33
CA SER A 1095 25.24 24.17 11.14
C SER A 1095 25.98 25.45 11.52
N SER A 1096 27.26 25.29 11.88
CA SER A 1096 28.16 26.43 12.08
C SER A 1096 28.24 27.25 10.81
N PHE A 1097 27.93 28.55 10.89
CA PHE A 1097 28.24 29.48 9.81
C PHE A 1097 29.78 29.57 9.65
N THR A 1098 30.29 28.94 8.61
CA THR A 1098 31.58 29.26 8.00
C THR A 1098 31.34 29.58 6.52
N GLU A 1099 32.17 30.47 5.99
CA GLU A 1099 31.89 31.22 4.77
C GLU A 1099 31.83 30.35 3.50
N THR A 1100 31.11 30.83 2.48
CA THR A 1100 31.04 30.17 1.17
C THR A 1100 32.26 30.48 0.29
N PRO A 1101 33.05 29.49 -0.14
CA PRO A 1101 33.89 29.60 -1.32
C PRO A 1101 33.08 29.14 -2.55
N LYS A 1102 33.11 29.91 -3.64
CA LYS A 1102 32.70 29.38 -4.95
C LYS A 1102 33.80 28.45 -5.45
N ILE A 1103 33.47 27.20 -5.78
CA ILE A 1103 34.28 26.32 -6.63
C ILE A 1103 33.35 25.65 -7.65
N ASP A 1104 33.84 25.50 -8.87
CA ASP A 1104 33.05 25.19 -10.06
C ASP A 1104 32.59 23.73 -10.15
N HIS A 1105 31.42 23.53 -10.75
CA HIS A 1105 30.90 22.20 -11.08
C HIS A 1105 31.29 21.81 -12.52
N GLU A 1106 32.57 21.51 -12.73
CA GLU A 1106 33.03 20.85 -13.95
C GLU A 1106 33.02 19.32 -13.73
N ILE A 1107 32.32 18.58 -14.60
CA ILE A 1107 32.52 17.15 -14.94
C ILE A 1107 31.62 16.86 -16.15
N SER A 1108 32.20 16.87 -17.34
CA SER A 1108 32.69 15.69 -18.07
C SER A 1108 31.59 14.80 -18.67
N LYS A 1109 31.15 15.16 -19.88
CA LYS A 1109 30.45 14.21 -20.76
C LYS A 1109 31.47 13.20 -21.30
N ARG A 1110 31.42 11.95 -20.86
CA ARG A 1110 32.10 10.82 -21.50
C ARG A 1110 31.08 9.86 -22.09
N TYR A 1111 30.91 9.90 -23.40
CA TYR A 1111 30.44 8.74 -24.14
C TYR A 1111 31.53 7.65 -24.10
N PHE A 1112 31.13 6.40 -23.97
CA PHE A 1112 32.01 5.26 -24.26
C PHE A 1112 31.36 4.40 -25.33
N ILE A 1113 32.14 4.10 -26.36
CA ILE A 1113 31.77 3.23 -27.47
C ILE A 1113 32.28 1.83 -27.11
N ILE A 1114 31.41 0.82 -27.19
CA ILE A 1114 31.83 -0.58 -27.26
C ILE A 1114 31.92 -0.93 -28.75
N GLY A 1115 33.08 -1.40 -29.18
CA GLY A 1115 33.32 -1.82 -30.56
C GLY A 1115 33.36 -3.34 -30.70
N GLY A 1116 32.83 -3.84 -31.81
CA GLY A 1116 33.23 -5.13 -32.38
C GLY A 1116 34.30 -4.91 -33.45
N ALA A 1117 35.21 -5.86 -33.59
CA ALA A 1117 36.10 -5.97 -34.76
C ALA A 1117 35.39 -6.77 -35.89
N THR A 1118 35.84 -6.82 -37.16
CA THR A 1118 37.18 -6.55 -37.71
C THR A 1118 37.10 -6.14 -39.21
N ALA A 1119 38.24 -5.75 -39.79
CA ALA A 1119 38.55 -5.62 -41.23
C ALA A 1119 38.07 -4.35 -41.99
N GLY A 1120 38.85 -3.95 -43.02
CA GLY A 1120 38.44 -2.94 -44.03
C GLY A 1120 39.06 -1.53 -43.97
N ALA A 1121 40.37 -1.37 -43.72
CA ALA A 1121 40.96 -0.06 -43.37
C ALA A 1121 42.02 0.54 -44.35
N ILE A 1122 41.74 0.61 -45.66
CA ILE A 1122 42.54 1.44 -46.60
C ILE A 1122 41.63 2.19 -47.61
N LEU A 1123 41.24 3.44 -47.30
CA LEU A 1123 40.95 4.48 -48.31
C LEU A 1123 40.79 5.91 -47.72
N ILE A 1124 40.23 6.03 -46.50
CA ILE A 1124 39.70 7.31 -45.98
C ILE A 1124 40.74 8.12 -45.16
N ILE A 1125 41.95 8.30 -45.69
CA ILE A 1125 43.00 9.16 -45.08
C ILE A 1125 43.39 10.33 -46.00
N ILE A 1126 43.17 10.23 -47.31
CA ILE A 1126 43.67 11.21 -48.29
C ILE A 1126 42.85 12.53 -48.31
N LEU A 1127 41.55 12.49 -47.97
CA LEU A 1127 40.65 13.64 -48.17
C LEU A 1127 40.62 14.69 -47.04
N CYS A 1128 41.17 14.42 -45.85
CA CYS A 1128 41.13 15.38 -44.73
C CYS A 1128 42.37 16.29 -44.60
N VAL A 1129 43.45 16.03 -45.34
CA VAL A 1129 44.74 16.74 -45.16
C VAL A 1129 44.79 18.11 -45.85
N LEU A 1130 43.88 18.40 -46.78
CA LEU A 1130 43.86 19.65 -47.56
C LEU A 1130 43.00 20.79 -46.94
N GLY A 1131 42.40 20.58 -45.76
CA GLY A 1131 41.38 21.50 -45.21
C GLY A 1131 41.87 22.71 -44.41
N CYS A 1132 43.14 22.78 -43.98
CA CYS A 1132 43.57 23.74 -42.95
C CYS A 1132 44.67 24.73 -43.40
N ARG A 1133 44.30 25.81 -44.09
CA ARG A 1133 45.14 27.03 -44.17
C ARG A 1133 44.32 28.30 -44.41
N ARG A 1134 44.56 29.34 -43.59
CA ARG A 1134 43.78 30.59 -43.39
C ARG A 1134 42.49 30.35 -42.58
N ASN A 1135 42.06 31.23 -41.66
CA ASN A 1135 42.57 32.56 -41.29
C ASN A 1135 42.54 32.80 -39.77
N CYS A 1136 43.31 33.78 -39.26
CA CYS A 1136 43.48 34.04 -37.81
C CYS A 1136 43.13 35.49 -37.40
N ASN A 1137 42.94 35.70 -36.08
CA ASN A 1137 42.82 36.98 -35.35
C ASN A 1137 41.50 37.76 -35.56
N SER A 1138 41.04 38.63 -34.64
CA SER A 1138 41.74 39.31 -33.53
C SER A 1138 40.96 39.38 -32.19
N LYS A 1139 41.47 40.13 -31.19
CA LYS A 1139 41.08 40.11 -29.76
C LYS A 1139 40.41 41.40 -29.24
N ARG A 1140 39.66 41.24 -28.14
CA ARG A 1140 39.34 42.15 -26.99
C ARG A 1140 39.75 43.64 -27.04
N VAL A 1141 38.82 44.54 -26.63
CA VAL A 1141 39.08 45.77 -25.80
C VAL A 1141 37.85 46.08 -24.91
N THR A 1142 38.07 46.69 -23.73
CA THR A 1142 37.14 47.39 -22.79
C THR A 1142 37.94 48.58 -22.14
N PRO A 1143 37.42 49.50 -21.28
CA PRO A 1143 36.11 49.66 -20.58
C PRO A 1143 35.59 51.14 -20.51
N GLU A 1144 34.85 51.50 -19.43
CA GLU A 1144 34.49 52.87 -18.91
C GLU A 1144 33.22 53.58 -19.48
N LYS A 1145 32.43 54.42 -18.75
CA LYS A 1145 32.18 54.67 -17.28
C LYS A 1145 30.93 55.59 -17.07
N ARG A 1146 30.16 55.37 -15.98
CA ARG A 1146 29.39 56.40 -15.17
C ARG A 1146 28.21 57.14 -15.87
N VAL A 1147 27.20 57.77 -15.22
CA VAL A 1147 26.83 58.00 -13.78
C VAL A 1147 25.31 58.34 -13.63
N ALA A 1148 24.72 58.16 -12.43
CA ALA A 1148 23.44 58.74 -11.91
C ALA A 1148 22.10 58.38 -12.61
N ASN A 1149 20.91 58.42 -11.97
CA ASN A 1149 20.53 58.55 -10.54
C ASN A 1149 19.10 57.96 -10.28
N ASN A 1150 18.64 58.03 -9.02
CA ASN A 1150 17.29 57.79 -8.48
C ASN A 1150 16.16 58.62 -9.21
N GLU A 1151 14.84 58.51 -8.94
CA GLU A 1151 14.13 58.25 -7.66
C GLU A 1151 12.65 57.82 -7.86
N ASP A 1152 11.89 57.64 -6.77
CA ASP A 1152 10.55 57.02 -6.69
C ASP A 1152 9.33 57.88 -7.14
N GLY A 1153 8.15 57.27 -7.29
CA GLY A 1153 6.85 57.98 -7.28
C GLY A 1153 5.61 57.25 -7.86
N ASP A 1154 4.59 56.99 -7.03
CA ASP A 1154 3.22 56.58 -7.42
C ASP A 1154 2.38 57.79 -7.92
N PHE A 1155 1.38 57.57 -8.80
CA PHE A 1155 -0.07 57.85 -8.54
C PHE A 1155 -1.03 57.47 -9.70
N GLU A 1156 -2.35 57.68 -9.50
CA GLU A 1156 -3.49 57.08 -10.21
C GLU A 1156 -4.08 57.76 -11.49
N LEU A 1157 -4.89 56.95 -12.18
CA LEU A 1157 -5.96 57.17 -13.16
C LEU A 1157 -6.49 58.59 -13.49
N HIS A 1158 -6.66 58.84 -14.81
CA HIS A 1158 -7.96 58.94 -15.54
C HIS A 1158 -7.70 59.38 -17.01
N ARG A 1159 -8.53 59.26 -18.05
CA ARG A 1159 -9.78 58.57 -18.50
C ARG A 1159 -10.23 59.35 -19.78
N ILE A 1160 -11.21 58.85 -20.55
CA ILE A 1160 -12.05 59.55 -21.59
C ILE A 1160 -11.41 59.54 -23.01
N LYS A 1161 -12.10 59.29 -24.16
CA LYS A 1161 -13.53 59.33 -24.64
C LYS A 1161 -13.76 58.16 -25.65
N GLY A 1162 -14.95 57.70 -26.07
CA GLY A 1162 -16.39 57.99 -25.81
C GLY A 1162 -17.25 56.71 -26.06
N HIS A 1163 -18.53 56.59 -25.66
CA HIS A 1163 -19.78 57.20 -26.20
C HIS A 1163 -20.07 56.85 -27.68
N PHE A 1164 -21.26 56.42 -28.14
CA PHE A 1164 -22.60 56.24 -27.51
C PHE A 1164 -23.25 54.90 -27.96
N ASP A 1165 -24.31 54.31 -27.37
CA ASP A 1165 -24.69 54.01 -25.96
C ASP A 1165 -25.77 52.86 -25.93
N ASP A 1166 -27.02 53.02 -25.46
CA ASP A 1166 -27.89 51.89 -24.95
C ASP A 1166 -29.44 52.00 -25.19
N HIS A 1167 -30.21 50.88 -25.09
CA HIS A 1167 -31.68 50.82 -24.85
C HIS A 1167 -32.23 49.42 -24.39
N GLN A 1168 -33.40 49.39 -23.72
CA GLN A 1168 -34.00 48.23 -23.01
C GLN A 1168 -35.26 47.60 -23.67
N GLU A 1169 -35.55 46.36 -23.22
CA GLU A 1169 -36.88 45.79 -22.87
C GLU A 1169 -37.94 45.29 -23.89
N GLU A 1170 -38.70 44.28 -23.39
CA GLU A 1170 -39.96 43.64 -23.81
C GLU A 1170 -40.21 43.12 -25.26
N GLY A 1171 -40.81 41.92 -25.36
CA GLY A 1171 -41.35 41.36 -26.61
C GLY A 1171 -41.89 39.92 -26.47
N LYS A 1172 -43.06 39.60 -27.07
CA LYS A 1172 -43.78 38.31 -26.89
C LYS A 1172 -44.22 37.65 -28.22
N PHE A 1173 -44.12 36.32 -28.24
CA PHE A 1173 -44.98 35.34 -28.96
C PHE A 1173 -44.87 35.17 -30.51
N TYR A 1174 -45.53 34.09 -30.97
CA TYR A 1174 -45.64 33.48 -32.32
C TYR A 1174 -44.47 32.58 -32.78
N THR A 1175 -44.64 31.36 -33.32
CA THR A 1175 -45.46 30.13 -33.07
C THR A 1175 -45.33 29.19 -34.30
N ASN A 1176 -45.24 27.87 -34.07
CA ASN A 1176 -45.66 26.75 -34.95
C ASN A 1176 -45.05 26.54 -36.36
N LYS A 1177 -44.28 25.44 -36.49
CA LYS A 1177 -44.65 24.15 -37.15
C LYS A 1177 -43.72 23.05 -36.57
N GLN A 1178 -44.12 21.87 -36.06
CA GLN A 1178 -45.05 20.79 -36.50
C GLN A 1178 -44.62 20.06 -37.78
N ALA A 1179 -44.68 18.72 -37.89
CA ALA A 1179 -44.95 17.60 -36.94
C ALA A 1179 -44.42 16.27 -37.57
N LEU A 1180 -44.49 15.04 -37.05
CA LEU A 1180 -45.07 14.39 -35.84
C LEU A 1180 -43.90 13.73 -35.02
N HIS A 1181 -43.92 12.69 -34.17
CA HIS A 1181 -44.83 11.69 -33.52
C HIS A 1181 -44.24 11.46 -32.07
N THR A 1182 -44.77 10.83 -31.01
CA THR A 1182 -45.77 9.77 -30.67
C THR A 1182 -45.33 8.31 -30.97
N ASP A 1183 -45.64 7.24 -30.22
CA ASP A 1183 -46.43 6.99 -28.98
C ASP A 1183 -45.56 6.18 -27.96
N LYS A 1184 -45.71 6.18 -26.61
CA LYS A 1184 -46.86 6.03 -25.68
C LYS A 1184 -47.45 4.60 -25.64
N GLU A 1185 -47.97 4.02 -24.54
CA GLU A 1185 -48.07 4.36 -23.09
C GLU A 1185 -48.15 3.02 -22.29
N ALA A 1186 -47.53 2.82 -21.12
CA ALA A 1186 -47.95 3.16 -19.74
C ALA A 1186 -49.16 2.39 -19.15
N ILE A 1187 -48.93 1.72 -18.01
CA ILE A 1187 -49.70 1.82 -16.74
C ILE A 1187 -48.65 1.92 -15.61
#